data_AF-B8L4D8-F1
#
_entry.id   AF-B8L4D8-F1
#
_cell.length_a   1.000
_cell.length_b   1.000
_cell.length_c   1.000
_cell.angle_alpha   90.00
_cell.angle_beta   90.00
_cell.angle_gamma   90.00
#
_symmetry.space_group_name_H-M   'P 1'
#
loop_
_entity.id
_entity.type
_entity.pdbx_description
1 polymer ?
#
loop_
_entity_poly.entity_id
_entity_poly.type
_entity_poly.pdbx_seq_one_letter_code
_entity_poly.pdbx_strand_id
1 'polypeptide(L)'
;MRYGPARVVYSGDKERAQAFLPKGLQLLRNAQERQRLGGLNVLRDYQVLDDDSYCYVILGGGMAAVHIVAGYAPSVGEVEVERNVIPDFVSGVIRNGYIESASRWEGDSRRVLSQFHPTLRCAETYSLWGKKVQVPSYGYQEFERLAVEPLQGFPELRNPATSGQAAERVYSQYTLLRPTMYSGAMRGLVQALMGFGRQRRLPPAKDGQSRGREISLYEKIRSGPAQTDVDGGTPPSSRSTSTYLTEVANEGLQVRYDWKFYRTHGLTRAADGRWWLVEISGSAGVIAMPLPLHDATLSSTFRELLEQRGDVDALHLIEQFGGFPTGEPFPKAGSLESWIRAGRVVRLAARADLAEFYRHSPYSSDMGWAFNLRGDEAHNTAWRFGDDDLQRGVHYAISLQIGAVRPVKETADSPLLKRLERMRDAGLFPDRIDAAIWKATRMSAKQRALAIGTDEAVFRYVDALALEPIAVGSARVSRVSEGFLWFSPAAKQDNGNIIRFPETMLGHLVSHSMQPASRLAEQPALCHTTMHVFFAGNDLKWVKFYWVRESSAPAQNTSDFEDCMYVGQWRAHDEAGTRRIPMMFYTNDFDHREELPAGTVDTHIESKDLGYSSVDVIDFGPPYANEGSVTRTKRFLRRTEVRRVSFPDLGSGVAVPFGDRESYYYAWRRGHAGTEREVQHEYRYLLDPHHYEHWRNRAPWSGGEWSSGVGWPPSEGEEPGTSYWIRLEQHPTGYGPVTQRTVCTPGVRHAHYNWLAGTAWHDGNSYSPYDCGDAADEGPWLSGGEHATSLAYSVPEPPLPVPVRELSPPGGEYEVWWISSSTLGQIRTHREEGLGFGLWATPSPTVDTNLTQYIEATYNCLGEATSARYGLNLNGGSRAVGVPQYPGMESRPLTYIGVIDGG
;
A
#
# COMPACT_ATOMS: atom_id res chain seq x y z
N MET A 1 -6.88 35.93 8.11
CA MET A 1 -5.94 36.82 8.83
C MET A 1 -5.89 36.33 10.28
N ARG A 2 -4.71 36.09 10.87
CA ARG A 2 -4.60 35.58 12.26
C ARG A 2 -4.47 36.76 13.22
N TYR A 3 -5.33 36.82 14.23
CA TYR A 3 -5.33 37.86 15.26
C TYR A 3 -4.49 37.43 16.46
N GLY A 4 -3.82 38.38 17.12
CA GLY A 4 -3.24 38.14 18.45
C GLY A 4 -4.32 37.96 19.53
N PRO A 5 -3.93 37.72 20.80
CA PRO A 5 -4.88 37.50 21.89
C PRO A 5 -5.85 38.67 22.01
N ALA A 6 -7.14 38.34 22.19
CA ALA A 6 -8.19 39.32 22.33
C ALA A 6 -7.87 40.29 23.48
N ARG A 7 -7.73 41.57 23.15
CA ARG A 7 -7.54 42.62 24.15
C ARG A 7 -8.92 42.97 24.71
N VAL A 8 -9.16 42.63 25.98
CA VAL A 8 -10.42 42.98 26.65
C VAL A 8 -10.20 44.18 27.57
N VAL A 9 -10.80 45.29 27.18
CA VAL A 9 -10.77 46.55 27.92
C VAL A 9 -12.16 46.78 28.50
N TYR A 10 -12.25 47.45 29.64
CA TYR A 10 -13.51 47.97 30.15
C TYR A 10 -13.45 49.46 30.41
N SER A 11 -14.61 50.10 30.33
CA SER A 11 -14.90 51.43 30.87
C SER A 11 -16.08 51.30 31.83
N GLY A 12 -16.03 51.95 33.00
CA GLY A 12 -17.09 51.84 33.99
C GLY A 12 -16.72 50.91 35.16
N ASP A 13 -17.73 50.29 35.77
CA ASP A 13 -17.58 49.42 36.94
C ASP A 13 -16.81 48.13 36.59
N LYS A 14 -15.72 47.85 37.32
CA LYS A 14 -14.84 46.71 37.06
C LYS A 14 -15.51 45.35 37.32
N GLU A 15 -16.23 45.20 38.43
CA GLU A 15 -16.87 43.94 38.80
C GLU A 15 -18.01 43.62 37.83
N ARG A 16 -18.76 44.65 37.46
CA ARG A 16 -19.84 44.54 36.47
C ARG A 16 -19.30 44.26 35.07
N ALA A 17 -18.20 44.92 34.66
CA ALA A 17 -17.52 44.60 33.40
C ALA A 17 -16.95 43.18 33.38
N GLN A 18 -16.43 42.69 34.51
CA GLN A 18 -15.99 41.30 34.66
C GLN A 18 -17.15 40.32 34.50
N ALA A 19 -18.33 40.63 35.05
CA ALA A 19 -19.54 39.82 34.86
C ALA A 19 -20.02 39.79 33.39
N PHE A 20 -19.75 40.84 32.61
CA PHE A 20 -20.11 40.90 31.19
C PHE A 20 -19.04 40.40 30.22
N LEU A 21 -17.86 40.01 30.73
CA LEU A 21 -16.78 39.42 29.94
C LEU A 21 -17.24 38.26 29.03
N PRO A 22 -18.05 37.29 29.50
CA PRO A 22 -18.60 36.23 28.66
C PRO A 22 -19.30 36.72 27.40
N LYS A 23 -20.20 37.69 27.54
CA LYS A 23 -21.01 38.24 26.44
C LYS A 23 -20.11 38.99 25.43
N GLY A 24 -19.13 39.74 25.93
CA GLY A 24 -18.14 40.41 25.08
C GLY A 24 -17.26 39.45 24.26
N LEU A 25 -16.82 38.35 24.87
CA LEU A 25 -16.05 37.31 24.16
C LEU A 25 -16.91 36.50 23.16
N GLN A 26 -18.19 36.28 23.46
CA GLN A 26 -19.13 35.67 22.53
C GLN A 26 -19.36 36.55 21.30
N LEU A 27 -19.57 37.86 21.50
CA LEU A 27 -19.69 38.82 20.40
C LEU A 27 -18.43 38.82 19.51
N LEU A 28 -17.25 38.71 20.12
CA LEU A 28 -15.98 38.63 19.39
C LEU A 28 -15.91 37.39 18.49
N ARG A 29 -16.31 36.22 19.00
CA ARG A 29 -16.33 34.98 18.21
C ARG A 29 -17.32 35.05 17.05
N ASN A 30 -18.53 35.55 17.30
CA ASN A 30 -19.53 35.73 16.24
C ASN A 30 -19.04 36.68 15.14
N ALA A 31 -18.28 37.71 15.54
CA ALA A 31 -17.63 38.63 14.62
C ALA A 31 -16.47 37.94 13.85
N GLN A 32 -15.65 37.11 14.52
CA GLN A 32 -14.57 36.37 13.88
C GLN A 32 -15.09 35.35 12.84
N GLU A 33 -16.16 34.61 13.16
CA GLU A 33 -16.78 33.68 12.20
C GLU A 33 -17.41 34.41 11.01
N ARG A 34 -18.13 35.51 11.26
CA ARG A 34 -18.67 36.34 10.17
C ARG A 34 -17.56 36.91 9.28
N GLN A 35 -16.44 37.30 9.87
CA GLN A 35 -15.28 37.77 9.11
C GLN A 35 -14.64 36.65 8.28
N ARG A 36 -14.56 35.44 8.84
CA ARG A 36 -14.02 34.24 8.16
C ARG A 36 -14.87 33.86 6.96
N LEU A 37 -16.19 33.84 7.12
CA LEU A 37 -17.14 33.49 6.06
C LEU A 37 -17.31 34.61 5.03
N GLY A 38 -17.20 35.88 5.44
CA GLY A 38 -17.48 37.05 4.61
C GLY A 38 -16.27 37.71 3.94
N GLY A 39 -15.03 37.29 4.23
CA GLY A 39 -13.81 37.82 3.61
C GLY A 39 -13.50 39.30 3.92
N LEU A 40 -14.05 39.86 4.99
CA LEU A 40 -13.91 41.27 5.35
C LEU A 40 -12.56 41.58 6.02
N ASN A 41 -11.91 42.70 5.68
CA ASN A 41 -10.61 43.08 6.27
C ASN A 41 -10.72 43.74 7.65
N VAL A 42 -11.84 44.41 7.94
CA VAL A 42 -12.14 45.01 9.23
C VAL A 42 -13.61 44.72 9.55
N LEU A 43 -13.89 44.31 10.77
CA LEU A 43 -15.24 44.10 11.25
C LEU A 43 -15.40 44.77 12.62
N ARG A 44 -16.53 45.47 12.80
CA ARG A 44 -16.97 45.97 14.09
C ARG A 44 -18.35 45.42 14.37
N ASP A 45 -18.57 45.01 15.60
CA ASP A 45 -19.88 44.55 16.05
C ASP A 45 -20.15 45.08 17.45
N TYR A 46 -21.42 45.21 17.82
CA TYR A 46 -21.79 45.73 19.13
C TYR A 46 -23.01 45.00 19.68
N GLN A 47 -23.11 44.93 21.00
CA GLN A 47 -24.22 44.31 21.71
C GLN A 47 -24.54 45.11 22.97
N VAL A 48 -25.82 45.43 23.14
CA VAL A 48 -26.34 45.99 24.39
C VAL A 48 -26.42 44.87 25.43
N LEU A 49 -25.90 45.12 26.63
CA LEU A 49 -25.79 44.13 27.70
C LEU A 49 -26.92 44.28 28.72
N ASP A 50 -27.23 45.53 29.09
CA ASP A 50 -28.35 45.99 29.91
C ASP A 50 -28.60 47.50 29.69
N ASP A 51 -29.39 48.15 30.57
CA ASP A 51 -29.88 49.53 30.41
C ASP A 51 -28.78 50.60 30.29
N ASP A 52 -27.62 50.41 30.94
CA ASP A 52 -26.49 51.35 30.93
C ASP A 52 -25.14 50.70 30.56
N SER A 53 -25.16 49.46 30.07
CA SER A 53 -23.97 48.71 29.67
C SER A 53 -24.07 48.14 28.25
N TYR A 54 -22.98 48.22 27.51
CA TYR A 54 -22.85 47.63 26.18
C TYR A 54 -21.42 47.15 25.94
N CYS A 55 -21.24 46.18 25.05
CA CYS A 55 -19.92 45.82 24.56
C CYS A 55 -19.84 46.00 23.06
N TYR A 56 -18.64 46.26 22.58
CA TYR A 56 -18.36 46.25 21.16
C TYR A 56 -17.02 45.63 20.88
N VAL A 57 -16.91 45.05 19.69
CA VAL A 57 -15.71 44.35 19.23
C VAL A 57 -15.15 45.01 18.00
N ILE A 58 -13.83 44.99 17.90
CA ILE A 58 -13.09 45.51 16.76
C ILE A 58 -12.12 44.41 16.30
N LEU A 59 -12.27 44.02 15.04
CA LEU A 59 -11.39 43.08 14.33
C LEU A 59 -10.77 43.85 13.16
N GLY A 60 -9.44 43.97 13.12
CA GLY A 60 -8.75 44.61 12.00
C GLY A 60 -7.26 44.86 12.27
N GLY A 61 -6.45 44.87 11.21
CA GLY A 61 -5.01 45.16 11.32
C GLY A 61 -4.23 44.19 12.22
N GLY A 62 -4.65 42.92 12.31
CA GLY A 62 -4.07 41.93 13.21
C GLY A 62 -4.49 42.06 14.68
N MET A 63 -5.36 43.00 15.02
CA MET A 63 -5.92 43.20 16.36
C MET A 63 -7.34 42.65 16.48
N ALA A 64 -7.60 41.94 17.57
CA ALA A 64 -8.93 41.59 18.05
C ALA A 64 -9.12 42.21 19.43
N ALA A 65 -10.14 43.05 19.59
CA ALA A 65 -10.41 43.73 20.85
C ALA A 65 -11.89 43.67 21.21
N VAL A 66 -12.17 43.53 22.49
CA VAL A 66 -13.49 43.69 23.10
C VAL A 66 -13.40 44.87 24.04
N HIS A 67 -14.33 45.81 23.92
CA HIS A 67 -14.49 46.88 24.89
C HIS A 67 -15.86 46.74 25.57
N ILE A 68 -15.86 46.62 26.89
CA ILE A 68 -17.06 46.51 27.72
C ILE A 68 -17.27 47.84 28.43
N VAL A 69 -18.37 48.52 28.12
CA VAL A 69 -18.80 49.71 28.83
C VAL A 69 -19.84 49.25 29.86
N ALA A 70 -19.53 49.34 31.14
CA ALA A 70 -20.35 48.88 32.25
C ALA A 70 -20.76 50.06 33.15
N GLY A 71 -21.79 50.80 32.74
CA GLY A 71 -22.24 52.03 33.41
C GLY A 71 -21.32 53.25 33.22
N TYR A 72 -21.63 54.35 33.92
CA TYR A 72 -21.00 55.68 33.76
C TYR A 72 -19.87 55.98 34.76
N ALA A 73 -19.08 54.98 35.18
CA ALA A 73 -17.93 55.24 36.05
C ALA A 73 -16.66 55.59 35.25
N PRO A 74 -15.77 56.47 35.75
CA PRO A 74 -14.61 56.97 34.99
C PRO A 74 -13.42 55.99 34.92
N SER A 75 -13.55 54.77 35.44
CA SER A 75 -12.49 53.76 35.42
C SER A 75 -12.37 53.11 34.05
N VAL A 76 -11.16 53.14 33.49
CA VAL A 76 -10.78 52.37 32.30
C VAL A 76 -9.67 51.40 32.71
N GLY A 77 -9.80 50.14 32.33
CA GLY A 77 -8.78 49.13 32.65
C GLY A 77 -8.87 47.90 31.75
N GLU A 78 -7.96 46.96 31.93
CA GLU A 78 -8.05 45.65 31.29
C GLU A 78 -8.79 44.67 32.22
N VAL A 79 -9.68 43.87 31.63
CA VAL A 79 -10.38 42.81 32.36
C VAL A 79 -9.42 41.65 32.53
N GLU A 80 -9.20 41.19 33.76
CA GLU A 80 -8.36 40.02 34.00
C GLU A 80 -9.08 38.77 33.47
N VAL A 81 -8.64 38.32 32.31
CA VAL A 81 -8.96 36.97 31.84
C VAL A 81 -8.07 36.01 32.64
N GLU A 82 -8.65 35.08 33.38
CA GLU A 82 -7.92 34.09 34.18
C GLU A 82 -7.15 33.12 33.24
N ARG A 83 -5.98 33.55 32.75
CA ARG A 83 -5.16 32.86 31.71
C ARG A 83 -4.23 31.77 32.27
N ASN A 84 -4.20 31.59 33.59
CA ASN A 84 -3.27 30.69 34.29
C ASN A 84 -4.02 29.47 34.86
N VAL A 85 -4.60 28.63 34.00
CA VAL A 85 -5.18 27.34 34.43
C VAL A 85 -4.42 26.21 33.76
N ILE A 86 -4.10 25.16 34.52
CA ILE A 86 -3.54 23.94 33.93
C ILE A 86 -4.57 23.40 32.92
N PRO A 87 -4.17 23.15 31.65
CA PRO A 87 -5.08 22.57 30.66
C PRO A 87 -5.68 21.26 31.14
N ASP A 88 -6.98 21.04 30.92
CA ASP A 88 -7.57 19.71 31.15
C ASP A 88 -6.98 18.69 30.16
N PHE A 89 -6.78 19.11 28.92
CA PHE A 89 -6.03 18.41 27.87
C PHE A 89 -5.33 19.42 26.94
N VAL A 90 -4.39 18.95 26.14
CA VAL A 90 -3.66 19.78 25.16
C VAL A 90 -3.83 19.25 23.74
N SER A 91 -3.77 20.15 22.77
CA SER A 91 -3.80 19.84 21.35
C SER A 91 -2.48 20.19 20.67
N GLY A 92 -2.02 19.34 19.76
CA GLY A 92 -0.82 19.59 18.97
C GLY A 92 -0.23 18.34 18.35
N VAL A 93 1.03 18.45 17.96
CA VAL A 93 1.79 17.36 17.34
C VAL A 93 3.05 17.04 18.13
N ILE A 94 3.41 15.77 18.17
CA ILE A 94 4.63 15.30 18.81
C ILE A 94 5.53 14.70 17.75
N ARG A 95 6.79 15.14 17.71
CA ARG A 95 7.80 14.63 16.77
C ARG A 95 8.79 13.74 17.50
N ASN A 96 8.64 12.42 17.36
CA ASN A 96 9.51 11.44 17.99
C ASN A 96 9.65 11.65 19.51
N GLY A 97 8.53 11.58 20.22
CA GLY A 97 8.47 11.95 21.63
C GLY A 97 9.09 10.90 22.54
N TYR A 98 10.18 11.24 23.23
CA TYR A 98 10.78 10.42 24.28
C TYR A 98 10.56 11.06 25.64
N ILE A 99 10.67 10.28 26.71
CA ILE A 99 10.73 10.79 28.06
C ILE A 99 12.18 11.02 28.43
N GLU A 100 12.48 12.25 28.82
CA GLU A 100 13.81 12.73 29.20
C GLU A 100 13.76 13.32 30.61
N SER A 101 14.93 13.34 31.28
CA SER A 101 15.10 14.02 32.56
C SER A 101 15.48 15.47 32.29
N ALA A 102 14.68 16.41 32.78
CA ALA A 102 14.95 17.84 32.71
C ALA A 102 15.12 18.43 34.11
N SER A 103 16.04 19.39 34.22
CA SER A 103 16.37 20.09 35.46
C SER A 103 16.38 21.59 35.21
N ARG A 104 15.63 22.37 35.98
CA ARG A 104 15.63 23.83 35.87
C ARG A 104 16.57 24.51 36.86
N TRP A 105 17.00 23.81 37.91
CA TRP A 105 18.01 24.20 38.88
C TRP A 105 18.58 22.95 39.56
N GLU A 106 19.66 23.11 40.32
CA GLU A 106 20.32 22.03 41.06
C GLU A 106 19.37 21.40 42.09
N GLY A 107 19.15 20.09 42.00
CA GLY A 107 18.18 19.34 42.82
C GLY A 107 16.75 19.25 42.26
N ASP A 108 16.44 19.87 41.12
CA ASP A 108 15.19 19.69 40.37
C ASP A 108 15.36 18.55 39.35
N SER A 109 14.66 17.43 39.52
CA SER A 109 14.63 16.36 38.52
C SER A 109 13.19 16.08 38.13
N ARG A 110 12.84 16.38 36.87
CA ARG A 110 11.50 16.20 36.33
C ARG A 110 11.54 15.36 35.06
N ARG A 111 10.53 14.51 34.88
CA ARG A 111 10.34 13.73 33.65
C ARG A 111 9.50 14.56 32.67
N VAL A 112 10.04 14.83 31.48
CA VAL A 112 9.35 15.60 30.44
C VAL A 112 9.27 14.80 29.15
N LEU A 113 8.22 15.02 28.37
CA LEU A 113 8.18 14.58 26.98
C LEU A 113 9.01 15.55 26.14
N SER A 114 9.94 15.02 25.34
CA SER A 114 10.65 15.81 24.34
C SER A 114 9.79 16.03 23.09
N GLN A 115 9.95 17.19 22.46
CA GLN A 115 9.41 17.49 21.13
C GLN A 115 7.87 17.54 21.02
N PHE A 116 7.20 18.27 21.91
CA PHE A 116 5.78 18.64 21.74
C PHE A 116 5.64 20.01 21.05
N HIS A 117 4.75 20.12 20.07
CA HIS A 117 4.41 21.39 19.43
C HIS A 117 2.90 21.62 19.53
N PRO A 118 2.43 22.52 20.44
CA PRO A 118 1.01 22.81 20.58
C PRO A 118 0.45 23.51 19.34
N THR A 119 -0.83 23.32 19.04
CA THR A 119 -1.50 24.18 18.06
C THR A 119 -1.50 25.63 18.54
N LEU A 120 -1.64 26.58 17.61
CA LEU A 120 -1.61 28.01 17.96
C LEU A 120 -2.69 28.34 19.00
N ARG A 121 -3.91 27.82 18.82
CA ARG A 121 -5.02 28.04 19.75
C ARG A 121 -4.74 27.42 21.12
N CYS A 122 -4.28 26.17 21.16
CA CYS A 122 -3.91 25.53 22.42
C CYS A 122 -2.79 26.32 23.15
N ALA A 123 -1.80 26.82 22.42
CA ALA A 123 -0.71 27.61 22.98
C ALA A 123 -1.20 28.95 23.55
N GLU A 124 -2.13 29.61 22.87
CA GLU A 124 -2.73 30.89 23.29
C GLU A 124 -3.66 30.71 24.50
N THR A 125 -4.58 29.76 24.44
CA THR A 125 -5.56 29.47 25.51
C THR A 125 -4.86 29.17 26.84
N TYR A 126 -3.77 28.40 26.78
CA TYR A 126 -3.06 27.92 27.98
C TYR A 126 -1.72 28.61 28.24
N SER A 127 -1.41 29.68 27.51
CA SER A 127 -0.16 30.45 27.64
C SER A 127 1.11 29.59 27.58
N LEU A 128 1.14 28.58 26.70
CA LEU A 128 2.20 27.56 26.68
C LEU A 128 3.55 28.08 26.17
N TRP A 129 3.58 29.19 25.41
CA TRP A 129 4.83 29.75 24.85
C TRP A 129 5.59 30.73 25.75
N GLY A 130 5.22 30.83 27.03
CA GLY A 130 5.94 31.63 28.02
C GLY A 130 5.68 33.14 27.93
N LYS A 131 5.49 33.80 29.09
CA LYS A 131 5.11 35.22 29.17
C LYS A 131 6.19 36.25 28.82
N LYS A 132 7.43 35.83 28.47
CA LYS A 132 8.61 36.72 28.42
C LYS A 132 9.38 36.74 27.10
N VAL A 133 8.96 36.00 26.07
CA VAL A 133 9.73 35.97 24.82
C VAL A 133 9.10 36.96 23.84
N GLN A 134 9.82 38.04 23.52
CA GLN A 134 9.45 39.04 22.50
C GLN A 134 9.43 38.45 21.07
N VAL A 135 9.78 37.18 20.92
CA VAL A 135 9.66 36.38 19.70
C VAL A 135 9.04 35.05 20.11
N PRO A 136 7.83 34.67 19.65
CA PRO A 136 7.29 33.35 19.98
C PRO A 136 8.29 32.30 19.52
N SER A 137 8.79 31.46 20.44
CA SER A 137 9.52 30.27 20.04
C SER A 137 8.50 29.33 19.42
N TYR A 138 8.28 29.46 18.10
CA TYR A 138 7.37 28.62 17.29
C TYR A 138 7.89 27.17 17.12
N GLY A 139 8.63 26.67 18.10
CA GLY A 139 9.36 25.42 18.06
C GLY A 139 8.79 24.34 18.96
N TYR A 140 9.27 23.13 18.73
CA TYR A 140 9.06 21.99 19.61
C TYR A 140 9.61 22.29 21.02
N GLN A 141 8.83 22.00 22.05
CA GLN A 141 9.14 22.25 23.45
C GLN A 141 9.03 20.98 24.31
N GLU A 142 9.69 20.99 25.46
CA GLU A 142 9.53 19.97 26.49
C GLU A 142 8.20 20.15 27.22
N PHE A 143 7.54 19.04 27.57
CA PHE A 143 6.24 19.11 28.23
C PHE A 143 6.04 18.00 29.28
N GLU A 144 5.95 18.39 30.55
CA GLU A 144 5.87 17.49 31.71
C GLU A 144 4.57 16.66 31.74
N ARG A 145 3.44 17.28 31.40
CA ARG A 145 2.12 16.60 31.39
C ARG A 145 2.09 15.41 30.43
N LEU A 146 2.80 15.49 29.31
CA LEU A 146 2.82 14.42 28.31
C LEU A 146 3.93 13.40 28.57
N ALA A 147 4.65 13.45 29.70
CA ALA A 147 5.63 12.43 30.08
C ALA A 147 4.94 11.13 30.56
N VAL A 148 4.24 10.44 29.65
CA VAL A 148 3.47 9.23 29.92
C VAL A 148 4.09 8.04 29.18
N GLU A 149 4.37 6.97 29.90
CA GLU A 149 4.85 5.71 29.33
C GLU A 149 3.71 4.91 28.69
N PRO A 150 3.97 4.08 27.67
CA PRO A 150 2.99 3.13 27.15
C PRO A 150 2.55 2.13 28.23
N LEU A 151 1.30 1.65 28.15
CA LEU A 151 0.81 0.60 29.05
C LEU A 151 1.70 -0.64 29.00
N GLN A 152 1.94 -1.30 30.14
CA GLN A 152 2.77 -2.52 30.21
C GLN A 152 2.26 -3.66 29.32
N GLY A 153 0.95 -3.71 29.05
CA GLY A 153 0.32 -4.68 28.15
C GLY A 153 0.61 -4.50 26.65
N PHE A 154 1.36 -3.45 26.27
CA PHE A 154 1.81 -3.20 24.89
C PHE A 154 3.35 -3.21 24.82
N PRO A 155 3.99 -4.39 24.94
CA PRO A 155 5.45 -4.51 24.88
C PRO A 155 6.04 -3.92 23.59
N GLU A 156 5.32 -4.01 22.46
CA GLU A 156 5.71 -3.46 21.16
C GLU A 156 5.85 -1.93 21.14
N LEU A 157 5.23 -1.22 22.09
CA LEU A 157 5.30 0.23 22.21
C LEU A 157 6.39 0.69 23.18
N ARG A 158 7.04 -0.23 23.90
CA ARG A 158 8.05 0.08 24.93
C ARG A 158 9.46 -0.07 24.38
N ASN A 159 10.44 0.47 25.10
CA ASN A 159 11.84 0.24 24.76
C ASN A 159 12.14 -1.26 24.67
N PRO A 160 12.93 -1.70 23.67
CA PRO A 160 13.41 -3.08 23.64
C PRO A 160 14.21 -3.36 24.92
N ALA A 161 14.06 -4.56 25.46
CA ALA A 161 14.79 -4.99 26.65
C ALA A 161 16.27 -5.20 26.29
N THR A 162 17.09 -4.15 26.36
CA THR A 162 18.53 -4.27 26.17
C THR A 162 19.19 -4.84 27.43
N SER A 163 20.19 -5.69 27.22
CA SER A 163 20.95 -6.41 28.25
C SER A 163 21.64 -5.47 29.26
N GLY A 164 20.95 -5.13 30.35
CA GLY A 164 21.52 -4.53 31.56
C GLY A 164 21.93 -3.06 31.48
N GLN A 165 21.77 -2.38 30.34
CA GLN A 165 21.98 -0.94 30.22
C GLN A 165 20.64 -0.20 30.22
N ALA A 166 20.50 0.82 31.08
CA ALA A 166 19.36 1.72 31.02
C ALA A 166 19.31 2.37 29.63
N ALA A 167 18.17 2.32 28.96
CA ALA A 167 18.03 2.97 27.66
C ALA A 167 18.31 4.47 27.80
N GLU A 168 19.15 5.02 26.94
CA GLU A 168 19.51 6.45 26.95
C GLU A 168 18.27 7.37 26.84
N ARG A 169 17.21 6.87 26.18
CA ARG A 169 15.90 7.53 26.06
C ARG A 169 14.78 6.56 26.37
N VAL A 170 13.84 6.97 27.21
CA VAL A 170 12.65 6.17 27.54
C VAL A 170 11.54 6.47 26.54
N TYR A 171 10.87 5.45 26.02
CA TYR A 171 9.75 5.61 25.09
C TYR A 171 8.55 6.17 25.85
N SER A 172 7.93 7.19 25.26
CA SER A 172 6.62 7.65 25.68
C SER A 172 5.55 6.87 24.93
N GLN A 173 4.29 6.93 25.38
CA GLN A 173 3.19 6.37 24.59
C GLN A 173 3.11 6.97 23.18
N TYR A 174 3.62 8.20 22.98
CA TYR A 174 3.59 8.91 21.70
C TYR A 174 4.71 8.51 20.75
N THR A 175 5.71 7.73 21.19
CA THR A 175 6.86 7.34 20.35
C THR A 175 6.38 6.51 19.16
N LEU A 176 5.60 5.45 19.40
CA LEU A 176 5.17 4.49 18.39
C LEU A 176 3.66 4.44 18.17
N LEU A 177 2.85 4.71 19.19
CA LEU A 177 1.39 4.68 19.06
C LEU A 177 0.91 5.83 18.16
N ARG A 178 0.03 5.51 17.22
CA ARG A 178 -0.67 6.50 16.39
C ARG A 178 -2.17 6.31 16.52
N PRO A 179 -2.97 7.40 16.56
CA PRO A 179 -4.42 7.28 16.52
C PRO A 179 -4.92 6.50 15.28
N THR A 180 -4.23 6.64 14.15
CA THR A 180 -4.51 5.94 12.88
C THR A 180 -4.27 4.41 12.93
N MET A 181 -3.71 3.87 14.02
CA MET A 181 -3.72 2.43 14.27
C MET A 181 -5.13 1.91 14.60
N TYR A 182 -6.09 2.79 14.87
CA TYR A 182 -7.48 2.45 15.17
C TYR A 182 -8.42 2.83 14.00
N SER A 183 -9.55 2.13 13.92
CA SER A 183 -10.55 2.29 12.85
C SER A 183 -11.76 3.11 13.27
N GLY A 184 -12.48 3.68 12.29
CA GLY A 184 -13.74 4.40 12.53
C GLY A 184 -13.61 5.55 13.54
N ALA A 185 -14.63 5.77 14.37
CA ALA A 185 -14.59 6.83 15.38
C ALA A 185 -13.55 6.60 16.51
N MET A 186 -13.02 5.38 16.65
CA MET A 186 -12.08 5.03 17.70
C MET A 186 -10.76 5.78 17.59
N ARG A 187 -10.28 6.07 16.38
CA ARG A 187 -9.07 6.88 16.19
C ARG A 187 -9.24 8.31 16.68
N GLY A 188 -10.41 8.91 16.49
CA GLY A 188 -10.70 10.21 17.06
C GLY A 188 -10.66 10.18 18.59
N LEU A 189 -11.22 9.13 19.20
CA LEU A 189 -11.18 8.94 20.65
C LEU A 189 -9.74 8.77 21.16
N VAL A 190 -8.93 7.95 20.51
CA VAL A 190 -7.52 7.74 20.90
C VAL A 190 -6.73 9.03 20.78
N GLN A 191 -6.92 9.79 19.69
CA GLN A 191 -6.28 11.10 19.52
C GLN A 191 -6.64 12.05 20.68
N ALA A 192 -7.91 12.12 21.05
CA ALA A 192 -8.38 12.90 22.20
C ALA A 192 -7.71 12.46 23.51
N LEU A 193 -7.70 11.15 23.78
CA LEU A 193 -7.13 10.57 24.99
C LEU A 193 -5.63 10.89 25.15
N MET A 194 -4.91 10.86 24.03
CA MET A 194 -3.49 11.23 23.97
C MET A 194 -3.24 12.72 24.30
N GLY A 195 -4.26 13.58 24.27
CA GLY A 195 -4.17 14.98 24.69
C GLY A 195 -4.20 15.20 26.21
N PHE A 196 -4.75 14.27 27.00
CA PHE A 196 -4.92 14.49 28.45
C PHE A 196 -3.60 14.37 29.22
N GLY A 197 -2.79 13.35 28.94
CA GLY A 197 -1.54 13.11 29.67
C GLY A 197 -1.74 12.98 31.19
N ARG A 198 -0.86 13.60 31.99
CA ARG A 198 -0.89 13.61 33.46
C ARG A 198 -1.77 14.73 34.00
N GLN A 199 -2.74 14.36 34.83
CA GLN A 199 -3.71 15.30 35.40
C GLN A 199 -3.18 16.07 36.63
N ARG A 200 -2.04 15.66 37.21
CA ARG A 200 -1.47 16.29 38.42
C ARG A 200 -0.11 16.89 38.13
N ARG A 201 0.07 18.15 38.56
CA ARG A 201 1.38 18.77 38.72
C ARG A 201 1.71 18.81 40.21
N LEU A 202 2.72 18.05 40.65
CA LEU A 202 3.33 18.26 41.95
C LEU A 202 4.39 19.35 41.75
N PRO A 203 4.20 20.60 42.24
CA PRO A 203 5.28 21.56 42.18
C PRO A 203 6.47 21.01 42.98
N PRO A 204 7.71 21.12 42.47
CA PRO A 204 8.88 20.77 43.27
C PRO A 204 8.89 21.62 44.54
N ALA A 205 9.10 20.97 45.69
CA ALA A 205 9.24 21.63 46.97
C ALA A 205 10.52 22.46 46.96
N LYS A 206 10.42 23.73 46.55
CA LYS A 206 11.38 24.72 47.00
C LYS A 206 11.01 25.05 48.44
N ASP A 207 11.91 24.76 49.36
CA ASP A 207 11.97 25.38 50.68
C ASP A 207 11.06 24.77 51.76
N GLY A 208 10.60 23.52 51.60
CA GLY A 208 9.76 22.84 52.61
C GLY A 208 8.35 23.43 52.78
N GLN A 209 7.99 24.42 51.97
CA GLN A 209 6.63 24.95 51.88
C GLN A 209 5.93 24.37 50.66
N SER A 210 4.88 23.59 50.90
CA SER A 210 3.96 23.10 49.88
C SER A 210 3.28 24.29 49.20
N ARG A 211 3.76 24.70 48.02
CA ARG A 211 2.98 25.58 47.14
C ARG A 211 1.68 24.83 46.77
N GLY A 212 0.55 25.54 46.91
CA GLY A 212 -0.78 25.00 46.68
C GLY A 212 -0.87 24.21 45.37
N ARG A 213 -1.57 23.08 45.43
CA ARG A 213 -1.86 22.19 44.32
C ARG A 213 -2.48 23.00 43.17
N GLU A 214 -1.79 23.12 42.04
CA GLU A 214 -2.41 23.64 40.81
C GLU A 214 -3.35 22.54 40.27
N ILE A 215 -4.64 22.86 40.16
CA ILE A 215 -5.71 21.93 39.75
C ILE A 215 -6.32 22.38 38.41
N SER A 216 -6.65 21.41 37.55
CA SER A 216 -7.28 21.67 36.25
C SER A 216 -8.73 22.13 36.41
N LEU A 217 -9.38 22.58 35.33
CA LEU A 217 -10.77 23.05 35.40
C LEU A 217 -11.75 21.93 35.77
N TYR A 218 -11.59 20.76 35.14
CA TYR A 218 -12.29 19.54 35.54
C TYR A 218 -12.13 19.25 37.03
N GLU A 219 -10.90 19.34 37.56
CA GLU A 219 -10.65 19.04 38.97
C GLU A 219 -11.23 20.12 39.90
N LYS A 220 -11.23 21.40 39.50
CA LYS A 220 -11.92 22.50 40.21
C LYS A 220 -13.41 22.21 40.35
N ILE A 221 -14.12 21.93 39.25
CA ILE A 221 -15.57 21.65 39.26
C ILE A 221 -15.87 20.38 40.05
N ARG A 222 -15.10 19.31 39.83
CA ARG A 222 -15.26 18.04 40.57
C ARG A 222 -15.09 18.22 42.08
N SER A 223 -14.23 19.12 42.51
CA SER A 223 -13.96 19.41 43.93
C SER A 223 -14.90 20.46 44.55
N GLY A 224 -15.75 21.11 43.75
CA GLY A 224 -16.69 22.12 44.22
C GLY A 224 -17.89 21.51 44.96
N PRO A 225 -18.65 22.33 45.73
CA PRO A 225 -19.90 21.87 46.34
C PRO A 225 -20.88 21.43 45.24
N ALA A 226 -21.55 20.29 45.43
CA ALA A 226 -22.50 19.73 44.47
C ALA A 226 -23.60 20.76 44.13
N GLN A 227 -23.53 21.35 42.93
CA GLN A 227 -24.55 22.28 42.47
C GLN A 227 -25.75 21.49 41.93
N THR A 228 -26.93 21.89 42.39
CA THR A 228 -28.22 21.29 42.06
C THR A 228 -28.79 22.01 40.85
N ASP A 229 -28.31 21.70 39.65
CA ASP A 229 -28.91 22.26 38.44
C ASP A 229 -30.05 21.39 37.92
N VAL A 230 -31.12 22.11 37.61
CA VAL A 230 -32.47 21.67 37.26
C VAL A 230 -32.51 21.55 35.74
N ASP A 231 -32.22 20.37 35.19
CA ASP A 231 -32.78 19.94 33.91
C ASP A 231 -32.52 18.44 33.68
N GLY A 232 -33.60 17.66 33.71
CA GLY A 232 -33.78 16.50 32.84
C GLY A 232 -32.80 15.31 32.88
N GLY A 233 -32.04 15.11 33.95
CA GLY A 233 -31.26 13.88 34.14
C GLY A 233 -30.40 13.98 35.39
N THR A 234 -30.82 13.34 36.47
CA THR A 234 -30.08 13.36 37.75
C THR A 234 -28.61 12.99 37.52
N PRO A 235 -27.64 13.87 37.83
CA PRO A 235 -26.24 13.48 37.78
C PRO A 235 -26.03 12.38 38.82
N PRO A 236 -25.32 11.27 38.51
CA PRO A 236 -24.96 10.31 39.53
C PRO A 236 -24.18 11.04 40.63
N SER A 237 -24.76 11.11 41.81
CA SER A 237 -24.17 11.72 43.01
C SER A 237 -22.79 11.11 43.26
N SER A 238 -21.75 11.96 43.27
CA SER A 238 -20.41 11.73 43.82
C SER A 238 -19.99 10.26 43.92
N ARG A 239 -19.80 9.57 42.80
CA ARG A 239 -19.19 8.24 42.84
C ARG A 239 -17.73 8.40 43.25
N SER A 240 -17.33 7.62 44.27
CA SER A 240 -15.95 7.41 44.65
C SER A 240 -15.06 7.26 43.41
N THR A 241 -13.88 7.87 43.42
CA THR A 241 -12.94 7.83 42.29
C THR A 241 -12.63 6.36 42.00
N SER A 242 -12.95 5.85 40.80
CA SER A 242 -12.72 4.45 40.47
C SER A 242 -11.24 4.09 40.61
N THR A 243 -10.95 2.81 40.82
CA THR A 243 -9.56 2.29 40.86
C THR A 243 -8.77 2.75 39.64
N TYR A 244 -9.41 2.74 38.46
CA TYR A 244 -8.83 3.25 37.21
C TYR A 244 -8.44 4.73 37.28
N LEU A 245 -9.33 5.61 37.75
CA LEU A 245 -9.02 7.04 37.85
C LEU A 245 -7.91 7.32 38.87
N THR A 246 -7.73 6.44 39.85
CA THR A 246 -6.58 6.50 40.78
C THR A 246 -5.27 6.14 40.08
N GLU A 247 -5.26 5.12 39.23
CA GLU A 247 -4.10 4.76 38.39
C GLU A 247 -3.74 5.90 37.43
N VAL A 248 -4.72 6.48 36.73
CA VAL A 248 -4.53 7.65 35.84
C VAL A 248 -3.90 8.82 36.60
N ALA A 249 -4.32 9.04 37.84
CA ALA A 249 -3.79 10.13 38.65
C ALA A 249 -2.33 9.94 39.07
N ASN A 250 -1.83 8.69 39.09
CA ASN A 250 -0.46 8.34 39.48
C ASN A 250 0.47 8.24 38.26
N GLU A 251 0.02 7.60 37.18
CA GLU A 251 0.87 7.27 36.03
C GLU A 251 0.69 8.25 34.85
N GLY A 252 -0.46 8.95 34.82
CA GLY A 252 -0.98 9.64 33.65
C GLY A 252 -1.93 8.76 32.84
N LEU A 253 -2.70 9.37 31.95
CA LEU A 253 -3.61 8.62 31.08
C LEU A 253 -2.81 7.85 30.02
N GLN A 254 -2.71 6.53 30.22
CA GLN A 254 -2.19 5.60 29.24
C GLN A 254 -3.33 5.07 28.36
N VAL A 255 -3.15 5.07 27.04
CA VAL A 255 -4.11 4.41 26.14
C VAL A 255 -4.12 2.91 26.44
N ARG A 256 -5.31 2.36 26.72
CA ARG A 256 -5.51 0.94 27.08
C ARG A 256 -6.29 0.13 26.05
N TYR A 257 -6.73 0.79 24.98
CA TYR A 257 -7.46 0.16 23.91
C TYR A 257 -6.51 -0.56 22.96
N ASP A 258 -7.01 -1.61 22.31
CA ASP A 258 -6.25 -2.53 21.48
C ASP A 258 -6.77 -2.49 20.05
N TRP A 259 -5.88 -2.53 19.06
CA TRP A 259 -6.22 -2.49 17.63
C TRP A 259 -5.90 -3.79 16.90
N LYS A 260 -5.32 -4.77 17.60
CA LYS A 260 -4.71 -5.97 17.01
C LYS A 260 -5.76 -6.99 16.57
N PHE A 261 -5.31 -7.96 15.77
CA PHE A 261 -6.16 -9.04 15.23
C PHE A 261 -6.94 -9.79 16.32
N TYR A 262 -6.26 -10.22 17.38
CA TYR A 262 -6.86 -11.07 18.42
C TYR A 262 -7.81 -10.33 19.37
N ARG A 263 -7.68 -9.00 19.47
CA ARG A 263 -8.54 -8.15 20.29
C ARG A 263 -8.57 -6.75 19.71
N THR A 264 -9.72 -6.36 19.18
CA THR A 264 -9.91 -5.04 18.58
C THR A 264 -10.97 -4.26 19.34
N HIS A 265 -10.67 -3.01 19.66
CA HIS A 265 -11.61 -2.06 20.21
C HIS A 265 -12.11 -1.09 19.14
N GLY A 266 -13.39 -0.77 19.20
CA GLY A 266 -14.05 0.20 18.34
C GLY A 266 -15.10 0.99 19.10
N LEU A 267 -15.75 1.92 18.41
CA LEU A 267 -16.92 2.62 18.91
C LEU A 267 -18.11 2.33 18.02
N THR A 268 -19.31 2.27 18.59
CA THR A 268 -20.58 2.18 17.87
C THR A 268 -21.58 3.19 18.43
N ARG A 269 -22.43 3.77 17.58
CA ARG A 269 -23.53 4.63 18.03
C ARG A 269 -24.77 3.80 18.36
N ALA A 270 -25.31 3.96 19.55
CA ALA A 270 -26.62 3.42 19.90
C ALA A 270 -27.76 4.22 19.25
N ALA A 271 -28.98 3.69 19.30
CA ALA A 271 -30.17 4.33 18.73
C ALA A 271 -30.52 5.70 19.33
N ASP A 272 -29.99 6.03 20.50
CA ASP A 272 -30.13 7.36 21.15
C ASP A 272 -28.96 8.32 20.83
N GLY A 273 -28.08 7.95 19.91
CA GLY A 273 -26.94 8.74 19.48
C GLY A 273 -25.71 8.67 20.38
N ARG A 274 -25.78 7.98 21.53
CA ARG A 274 -24.64 7.85 22.45
C ARG A 274 -23.63 6.83 21.97
N TRP A 275 -22.35 7.12 22.23
CA TRP A 275 -21.25 6.21 21.92
C TRP A 275 -21.17 5.05 22.91
N TRP A 276 -20.94 3.86 22.36
CA TRP A 276 -20.63 2.65 23.09
C TRP A 276 -19.25 2.17 22.67
N LEU A 277 -18.42 1.85 23.66
CA LEU A 277 -17.18 1.13 23.45
C LEU A 277 -17.50 -0.32 23.12
N VAL A 278 -16.85 -0.86 22.11
CA VAL A 278 -16.99 -2.25 21.64
C VAL A 278 -15.64 -2.94 21.71
N GLU A 279 -15.63 -4.20 22.15
CA GLU A 279 -14.51 -5.12 21.97
C GLU A 279 -14.97 -6.30 21.11
N ILE A 280 -14.16 -6.66 20.12
CA ILE A 280 -14.28 -7.88 19.32
C ILE A 280 -13.04 -8.73 19.60
N SER A 281 -13.23 -9.91 20.19
CA SER A 281 -12.14 -10.82 20.52
C SER A 281 -12.58 -12.29 20.52
N GLY A 282 -11.63 -13.19 20.27
CA GLY A 282 -11.90 -14.64 20.32
C GLY A 282 -12.21 -15.15 21.73
N SER A 283 -11.79 -14.42 22.77
CA SER A 283 -12.03 -14.77 24.17
C SER A 283 -13.38 -14.26 24.68
N ALA A 284 -13.77 -13.03 24.33
CA ALA A 284 -14.99 -12.41 24.83
C ALA A 284 -16.17 -12.43 23.84
N GLY A 285 -15.97 -12.75 22.56
CA GLY A 285 -17.02 -12.56 21.55
C GLY A 285 -17.09 -11.09 21.12
N VAL A 286 -18.31 -10.58 20.93
CA VAL A 286 -18.55 -9.14 20.76
C VAL A 286 -19.22 -8.61 22.02
N ILE A 287 -18.55 -7.71 22.74
CA ILE A 287 -19.08 -7.06 23.94
C ILE A 287 -19.11 -5.55 23.77
N ALA A 288 -20.06 -4.89 24.41
CA ALA A 288 -20.22 -3.45 24.36
C ALA A 288 -20.58 -2.86 25.73
N MET A 289 -20.12 -1.65 26.02
CA MET A 289 -20.54 -0.85 27.17
C MET A 289 -20.65 0.62 26.79
N PRO A 290 -21.47 1.45 27.49
CA PRO A 290 -21.48 2.88 27.25
C PRO A 290 -20.06 3.45 27.38
N LEU A 291 -19.67 4.36 26.48
CA LEU A 291 -18.36 5.00 26.54
C LEU A 291 -18.20 5.68 27.91
N PRO A 292 -17.16 5.32 28.70
CA PRO A 292 -16.93 5.95 29.99
C PRO A 292 -16.56 7.43 29.81
N LEU A 293 -17.38 8.32 30.40
CA LEU A 293 -17.19 9.77 30.38
C LEU A 293 -16.99 10.30 31.81
N HIS A 294 -16.33 11.45 31.92
CA HIS A 294 -16.19 12.17 33.18
C HIS A 294 -17.50 12.87 33.56
N ASP A 295 -18.10 12.48 34.70
CA ASP A 295 -19.41 13.00 35.14
C ASP A 295 -19.49 14.53 35.19
N ALA A 296 -18.44 15.21 35.66
CA ALA A 296 -18.41 16.67 35.75
C ALA A 296 -18.46 17.38 34.39
N THR A 297 -18.18 16.68 33.29
CA THR A 297 -18.17 17.23 31.94
C THR A 297 -19.49 17.05 31.20
N LEU A 298 -20.46 16.37 31.83
CA LEU A 298 -21.80 16.15 31.28
C LEU A 298 -22.76 17.31 31.60
N SER A 299 -22.39 18.23 32.50
CA SER A 299 -23.24 19.34 32.91
C SER A 299 -23.21 20.51 31.91
N SER A 300 -24.34 21.21 31.79
CA SER A 300 -24.42 22.48 31.05
C SER A 300 -23.44 23.52 31.60
N THR A 301 -23.26 23.58 32.92
CA THR A 301 -22.32 24.47 33.60
C THR A 301 -20.88 24.29 33.11
N PHE A 302 -20.44 23.05 32.89
CA PHE A 302 -19.10 22.78 32.37
C PHE A 302 -18.97 23.28 30.94
N ARG A 303 -19.98 23.05 30.11
CA ARG A 303 -20.03 23.56 28.73
C ARG A 303 -19.97 25.09 28.70
N GLU A 304 -20.81 25.77 29.48
CA GLU A 304 -20.83 27.23 29.58
C GLU A 304 -19.46 27.78 29.99
N LEU A 305 -18.75 27.10 30.89
CA LEU A 305 -17.42 27.53 31.32
C LEU A 305 -16.36 27.38 30.24
N LEU A 306 -16.41 26.31 29.43
CA LEU A 306 -15.55 26.17 28.26
C LEU A 306 -15.87 27.23 27.21
N GLU A 307 -17.16 27.50 26.99
CA GLU A 307 -17.62 28.57 26.12
C GLU A 307 -17.08 29.93 26.59
N GLN A 308 -17.22 30.28 27.87
CA GLN A 308 -16.68 31.52 28.45
C GLN A 308 -15.18 31.68 28.25
N ARG A 309 -14.43 30.57 28.27
CA ARG A 309 -12.96 30.58 28.10
C ARG A 309 -12.49 30.55 26.65
N GLY A 310 -13.38 30.27 25.71
CA GLY A 310 -13.01 30.12 24.30
C GLY A 310 -12.24 28.83 24.00
N ASP A 311 -12.43 27.78 24.81
CA ASP A 311 -11.75 26.50 24.60
C ASP A 311 -12.49 25.64 23.56
N VAL A 312 -12.28 25.99 22.29
CA VAL A 312 -12.94 25.35 21.13
C VAL A 312 -12.57 23.88 20.95
N ASP A 313 -11.34 23.51 21.29
CA ASP A 313 -10.90 22.12 21.23
C ASP A 313 -11.67 21.28 22.27
N ALA A 314 -11.87 21.82 23.48
CA ALA A 314 -12.65 21.16 24.53
C ALA A 314 -14.13 21.04 24.14
N LEU A 315 -14.69 22.08 23.53
CA LEU A 315 -16.07 22.06 23.05
C LEU A 315 -16.27 21.00 21.96
N HIS A 316 -15.32 20.90 21.02
CA HIS A 316 -15.33 19.85 19.98
C HIS A 316 -15.36 18.44 20.57
N LEU A 317 -14.62 18.19 21.67
CA LEU A 317 -14.68 16.89 22.35
C LEU A 317 -16.05 16.58 22.95
N ILE A 318 -16.69 17.56 23.60
CA ILE A 318 -18.02 17.37 24.18
C ILE A 318 -19.05 17.18 23.07
N GLU A 319 -18.94 17.91 21.97
CA GLU A 319 -19.84 17.74 20.81
C GLU A 319 -19.67 16.38 20.15
N GLN A 320 -18.42 15.90 20.02
CA GLN A 320 -18.16 14.60 19.41
C GLN A 320 -18.59 13.43 20.30
N PHE A 321 -18.27 13.46 21.60
CA PHE A 321 -18.43 12.30 22.49
C PHE A 321 -19.52 12.43 23.55
N GLY A 322 -20.13 13.61 23.70
CA GLY A 322 -21.11 13.92 24.75
C GLY A 322 -20.49 14.30 26.10
N GLY A 323 -19.16 14.38 26.19
CA GLY A 323 -18.40 14.65 27.40
C GLY A 323 -16.93 14.28 27.23
N PHE A 324 -16.09 14.49 28.24
CA PHE A 324 -14.69 14.07 28.19
C PHE A 324 -14.56 12.57 28.44
N PRO A 325 -14.00 11.80 27.49
CA PRO A 325 -13.76 10.37 27.69
C PRO A 325 -12.72 10.11 28.77
N THR A 326 -12.94 9.09 29.60
CA THR A 326 -12.00 8.77 30.69
C THR A 326 -10.81 7.93 30.22
N GLY A 327 -10.98 7.16 29.14
CA GLY A 327 -10.02 6.15 28.69
C GLY A 327 -10.12 4.80 29.41
N GLU A 328 -11.16 4.62 30.25
CA GLU A 328 -11.38 3.37 31.00
C GLU A 328 -11.64 2.21 30.02
N PRO A 329 -10.90 1.09 30.13
CA PRO A 329 -11.10 -0.09 29.30
C PRO A 329 -12.24 -0.97 29.81
N PHE A 330 -12.53 -2.06 29.11
CA PHE A 330 -13.41 -3.10 29.64
C PHE A 330 -12.87 -3.68 30.96
N PRO A 331 -13.76 -4.17 31.85
CA PRO A 331 -13.35 -4.87 33.05
C PRO A 331 -12.44 -6.05 32.75
N LYS A 332 -11.48 -6.33 33.65
CA LYS A 332 -10.57 -7.48 33.53
C LYS A 332 -11.37 -8.80 33.44
N ALA A 333 -10.77 -9.82 32.84
CA ALA A 333 -11.44 -11.11 32.61
C ALA A 333 -12.07 -11.72 33.88
N GLY A 334 -11.47 -11.52 35.06
CA GLY A 334 -12.00 -11.99 36.35
C GLY A 334 -13.27 -11.28 36.84
N SER A 335 -13.62 -10.13 36.29
CA SER A 335 -14.81 -9.34 36.69
C SER A 335 -15.77 -9.02 35.56
N LEU A 336 -15.41 -9.31 34.30
CA LEU A 336 -16.26 -9.10 33.13
C LEU A 336 -17.66 -9.70 33.30
N GLU A 337 -17.74 -10.95 33.74
CA GLU A 337 -19.04 -11.63 33.93
C GLU A 337 -19.89 -10.99 35.03
N SER A 338 -19.27 -10.41 36.05
CA SER A 338 -20.00 -9.63 37.08
C SER A 338 -20.65 -8.38 36.47
N TRP A 339 -19.96 -7.69 35.57
CA TRP A 339 -20.48 -6.53 34.86
C TRP A 339 -21.52 -6.87 33.79
N ILE A 340 -21.40 -8.03 33.15
CA ILE A 340 -22.43 -8.57 32.24
C ILE A 340 -23.70 -8.91 33.03
N ARG A 341 -23.59 -9.63 34.15
CA ARG A 341 -24.76 -9.91 35.02
C ARG A 341 -25.35 -8.64 35.63
N ALA A 342 -24.52 -7.64 35.87
CA ALA A 342 -25.02 -6.33 36.24
C ALA A 342 -25.86 -5.75 35.08
N GLY A 343 -25.44 -5.91 33.83
CA GLY A 343 -26.13 -5.39 32.67
C GLY A 343 -25.61 -4.00 32.25
N ARG A 344 -24.42 -3.61 32.72
CA ARG A 344 -23.67 -2.45 32.21
C ARG A 344 -22.91 -2.79 30.95
N VAL A 345 -22.35 -4.00 30.91
CA VAL A 345 -21.73 -4.60 29.74
C VAL A 345 -22.75 -5.53 29.09
N VAL A 346 -22.87 -5.44 27.77
CA VAL A 346 -23.79 -6.26 26.96
C VAL A 346 -22.97 -7.13 26.03
N ARG A 347 -23.30 -8.42 25.99
CA ARG A 347 -22.70 -9.37 25.03
C ARG A 347 -23.58 -9.42 23.78
N LEU A 348 -23.08 -8.88 22.68
CA LEU A 348 -23.79 -8.76 21.40
C LEU A 348 -23.69 -10.04 20.55
N ALA A 349 -22.57 -10.75 20.66
CA ALA A 349 -22.36 -12.09 20.12
C ALA A 349 -21.46 -12.89 21.07
N ALA A 350 -21.68 -14.20 21.13
CA ALA A 350 -20.88 -15.11 21.93
C ALA A 350 -19.52 -15.37 21.29
N ARG A 351 -18.56 -15.86 22.09
CA ARG A 351 -17.25 -16.32 21.58
C ARG A 351 -17.39 -17.41 20.50
N ALA A 352 -18.45 -18.21 20.56
CA ALA A 352 -18.71 -19.28 19.61
C ALA A 352 -19.04 -18.74 18.20
N ASP A 353 -19.66 -17.57 18.12
CA ASP A 353 -20.04 -16.95 16.85
C ASP A 353 -18.82 -16.42 16.06
N LEU A 354 -17.71 -16.13 16.75
CA LEU A 354 -16.44 -15.72 16.15
C LEU A 354 -15.43 -16.88 16.02
N ALA A 355 -15.78 -18.08 16.50
CA ALA A 355 -14.83 -19.19 16.62
C ALA A 355 -14.30 -19.65 15.26
N GLU A 356 -15.10 -19.58 14.20
CA GLU A 356 -14.65 -19.89 12.84
C GLU A 356 -13.58 -18.91 12.37
N PHE A 357 -13.86 -17.60 12.47
CA PHE A 357 -12.93 -16.55 12.06
C PHE A 357 -11.58 -16.66 12.77
N TYR A 358 -11.60 -16.83 14.10
CA TYR A 358 -10.37 -16.92 14.91
C TYR A 358 -9.62 -18.25 14.80
N ARG A 359 -10.09 -19.23 14.01
CA ARG A 359 -9.28 -20.39 13.61
C ARG A 359 -8.33 -20.08 12.47
N HIS A 360 -8.55 -18.98 11.75
CA HIS A 360 -7.70 -18.55 10.65
C HIS A 360 -6.47 -17.79 11.13
N SER A 361 -5.41 -17.82 10.33
CA SER A 361 -4.19 -17.08 10.59
C SER A 361 -4.35 -15.60 10.18
N PRO A 362 -3.88 -14.65 11.00
CA PRO A 362 -3.83 -13.26 10.59
C PRO A 362 -2.83 -13.03 9.45
N TYR A 363 -3.08 -12.02 8.62
CA TYR A 363 -2.07 -11.48 7.72
C TYR A 363 -0.98 -10.68 8.46
N SER A 364 -1.35 -10.04 9.58
CA SER A 364 -0.44 -9.35 10.49
C SER A 364 -1.09 -9.24 11.88
N SER A 365 -0.27 -9.22 12.93
CA SER A 365 -0.79 -9.04 14.30
C SER A 365 -1.49 -7.69 14.50
N ASP A 366 -1.10 -6.68 13.71
CA ASP A 366 -1.61 -5.30 13.75
C ASP A 366 -2.96 -5.12 13.02
N MET A 367 -3.43 -6.13 12.27
CA MET A 367 -4.65 -6.03 11.45
C MET A 367 -5.91 -6.50 12.19
N GLY A 368 -6.44 -5.65 13.07
CA GLY A 368 -7.74 -5.85 13.72
C GLY A 368 -8.96 -5.57 12.85
N TRP A 369 -10.15 -5.72 13.44
CA TRP A 369 -11.43 -5.38 12.81
C TRP A 369 -11.48 -3.90 12.43
N ALA A 370 -11.75 -3.60 11.16
CA ALA A 370 -11.89 -2.23 10.65
C ALA A 370 -13.36 -1.80 10.72
N PHE A 371 -13.66 -0.86 11.62
CA PHE A 371 -14.98 -0.27 11.81
C PHE A 371 -15.22 0.88 10.85
N ASN A 372 -16.44 1.00 10.33
CA ASN A 372 -16.88 2.23 9.66
C ASN A 372 -17.04 3.38 10.68
N LEU A 373 -17.27 4.61 10.20
CA LEU A 373 -17.33 5.79 11.06
C LEU A 373 -18.50 5.76 12.05
N ARG A 374 -19.62 5.14 11.69
CA ARG A 374 -20.79 4.95 12.59
C ARG A 374 -20.59 3.84 13.62
N GLY A 375 -19.73 2.88 13.29
CA GLY A 375 -19.46 1.68 14.07
C GLY A 375 -20.58 0.65 14.05
N ASP A 376 -21.49 0.71 13.09
CA ASP A 376 -22.54 -0.30 12.88
C ASP A 376 -22.06 -1.45 11.97
N GLU A 377 -20.87 -1.33 11.39
CA GLU A 377 -20.25 -2.37 10.56
C GLU A 377 -18.74 -2.45 10.81
N ALA A 378 -18.19 -3.68 10.85
CA ALA A 378 -16.77 -3.93 10.96
C ALA A 378 -16.31 -5.11 10.10
N HIS A 379 -15.16 -5.01 9.43
CA HIS A 379 -14.63 -6.05 8.55
C HIS A 379 -13.22 -6.49 8.93
N ASN A 380 -12.86 -7.74 8.65
CA ASN A 380 -11.48 -8.23 8.78
C ASN A 380 -11.18 -9.34 7.77
N THR A 381 -9.91 -9.50 7.44
CA THR A 381 -9.38 -10.50 6.52
C THR A 381 -8.36 -11.40 7.21
N ALA A 382 -8.39 -12.69 6.90
CA ALA A 382 -7.47 -13.69 7.43
C ALA A 382 -7.19 -14.74 6.35
N TRP A 383 -6.35 -15.73 6.64
CA TRP A 383 -6.03 -16.79 5.69
C TRP A 383 -5.90 -18.16 6.36
N ARG A 384 -5.97 -19.22 5.56
CA ARG A 384 -5.72 -20.61 5.98
C ARG A 384 -5.20 -21.45 4.82
N PHE A 385 -4.66 -22.62 5.12
CA PHE A 385 -4.58 -23.70 4.14
C PHE A 385 -5.88 -24.52 4.15
N GLY A 386 -6.28 -25.04 2.99
CA GLY A 386 -7.30 -26.08 2.91
C GLY A 386 -6.68 -27.48 2.86
N ASP A 387 -7.55 -28.48 2.80
CA ASP A 387 -7.14 -29.89 2.79
C ASP A 387 -6.40 -30.30 1.49
N ASP A 388 -6.45 -29.44 0.47
CA ASP A 388 -5.76 -29.54 -0.82
C ASP A 388 -4.41 -28.80 -0.84
N ASP A 389 -3.89 -28.42 0.34
CA ASP A 389 -2.65 -27.65 0.54
C ASP A 389 -2.65 -26.25 -0.11
N LEU A 390 -3.79 -25.80 -0.66
CA LEU A 390 -3.94 -24.47 -1.24
C LEU A 390 -4.27 -23.43 -0.17
N GLN A 391 -3.60 -22.28 -0.26
CA GLN A 391 -3.90 -21.16 0.60
C GLN A 391 -5.20 -20.48 0.16
N ARG A 392 -6.00 -20.04 1.13
CA ARG A 392 -7.24 -19.31 0.92
C ARG A 392 -7.30 -18.08 1.81
N GLY A 393 -7.63 -16.94 1.21
CA GLY A 393 -7.97 -15.72 1.94
C GLY A 393 -9.47 -15.71 2.25
N VAL A 394 -9.82 -15.27 3.44
CA VAL A 394 -11.20 -15.12 3.91
C VAL A 394 -11.46 -13.67 4.33
N HIS A 395 -12.68 -13.21 4.09
CA HIS A 395 -13.15 -11.88 4.46
C HIS A 395 -14.45 -12.01 5.25
N TYR A 396 -14.48 -11.43 6.45
CA TYR A 396 -15.63 -11.43 7.34
C TYR A 396 -16.14 -10.02 7.59
N ALA A 397 -17.43 -9.92 7.88
CA ALA A 397 -18.12 -8.71 8.30
C ALA A 397 -18.95 -8.96 9.56
N ILE A 398 -19.03 -7.95 10.41
CA ILE A 398 -19.86 -7.91 11.61
C ILE A 398 -20.76 -6.69 11.53
N SER A 399 -22.07 -6.89 11.51
CA SER A 399 -23.04 -5.80 11.68
C SER A 399 -23.45 -5.67 13.15
N LEU A 400 -23.43 -4.45 13.69
CA LEU A 400 -23.63 -4.12 15.10
C LEU A 400 -24.89 -3.26 15.27
N GLN A 401 -25.72 -3.57 16.26
CA GLN A 401 -26.88 -2.75 16.64
C GLN A 401 -27.02 -2.67 18.15
N ILE A 402 -27.24 -1.47 18.67
CA ILE A 402 -27.53 -1.21 20.09
C ILE A 402 -28.73 -0.26 20.18
N GLY A 403 -29.75 -0.68 20.92
CA GLY A 403 -30.93 0.13 21.21
C GLY A 403 -30.66 1.28 22.19
N ALA A 404 -31.65 2.14 22.40
CA ALA A 404 -31.53 3.25 23.34
C ALA A 404 -31.28 2.76 24.77
N VAL A 405 -30.51 3.52 25.56
CA VAL A 405 -30.31 3.20 26.98
C VAL A 405 -31.64 3.36 27.71
N ARG A 406 -32.07 2.29 28.38
CA ARG A 406 -33.26 2.27 29.23
C ARG A 406 -33.05 3.18 30.44
N PRO A 407 -34.05 4.00 30.84
CA PRO A 407 -33.96 4.79 32.06
C PRO A 407 -33.68 3.88 33.27
N VAL A 408 -32.56 4.10 33.94
CA VAL A 408 -32.22 3.36 35.15
C VAL A 408 -32.72 4.17 36.35
N LYS A 409 -33.72 3.64 37.07
CA LYS A 409 -34.16 4.24 38.34
C LYS A 409 -33.13 3.90 39.43
N GLU A 410 -32.09 4.70 39.53
CA GLU A 410 -31.06 4.55 40.56
C GLU A 410 -31.65 4.85 41.95
N THR A 411 -31.42 3.97 42.91
CA THR A 411 -31.74 4.22 44.32
C THR A 411 -30.49 4.78 44.99
N ALA A 412 -30.46 6.09 45.28
CA ALA A 412 -29.26 6.78 45.75
C ALA A 412 -28.85 6.43 47.20
N ASP A 413 -29.80 6.05 48.06
CA ASP A 413 -29.49 5.73 49.47
C ASP A 413 -30.18 4.42 49.89
N SER A 414 -29.37 3.40 50.20
CA SER A 414 -29.86 2.15 50.79
C SER A 414 -28.82 1.53 51.74
N PRO A 415 -29.25 0.82 52.80
CA PRO A 415 -28.33 0.13 53.72
C PRO A 415 -27.37 -0.85 53.01
N LEU A 416 -27.84 -1.47 51.91
CA LEU A 416 -27.02 -2.38 51.10
C LEU A 416 -25.87 -1.64 50.41
N LEU A 417 -26.14 -0.47 49.82
CA LEU A 417 -25.11 0.34 49.14
C LEU A 417 -24.03 0.78 50.13
N LYS A 418 -24.43 1.37 51.27
CA LYS A 418 -23.50 1.76 52.34
C LYS A 418 -22.67 0.57 52.83
N ARG A 419 -23.26 -0.63 52.88
CA ARG A 419 -22.53 -1.85 53.25
C ARG A 419 -21.49 -2.23 52.19
N LEU A 420 -21.86 -2.27 50.91
CA LEU A 420 -20.93 -2.60 49.81
C LEU A 420 -19.82 -1.56 49.66
N GLU A 421 -20.10 -0.28 49.88
CA GLU A 421 -19.10 0.79 49.89
C GLU A 421 -18.08 0.60 51.02
N ARG A 422 -18.53 0.26 52.24
CA ARG A 422 -17.60 -0.10 53.33
C ARG A 422 -16.74 -1.30 52.98
N MET A 423 -17.30 -2.30 52.28
CA MET A 423 -16.54 -3.47 51.84
C MET A 423 -15.47 -3.11 50.82
N ARG A 424 -15.78 -2.22 49.85
CA ARG A 424 -14.81 -1.67 48.90
C ARG A 424 -13.71 -0.92 49.63
N ASP A 425 -14.07 -0.06 50.57
CA ASP A 425 -13.11 0.76 51.32
C ASP A 425 -12.22 -0.10 52.24
N ALA A 426 -12.72 -1.27 52.67
CA ALA A 426 -11.94 -2.30 53.37
C ALA A 426 -11.10 -3.20 52.43
N GLY A 427 -11.12 -2.97 51.12
CA GLY A 427 -10.36 -3.75 50.13
C GLY A 427 -10.92 -5.15 49.86
N LEU A 428 -12.19 -5.41 50.19
CA LEU A 428 -12.83 -6.70 49.94
C LEU A 428 -13.31 -6.80 48.48
N PHE A 429 -13.08 -7.96 47.86
CA PHE A 429 -13.48 -8.27 46.48
C PHE A 429 -13.07 -7.20 45.45
N PRO A 430 -11.81 -6.74 45.44
CA PRO A 430 -11.38 -5.51 44.77
C PRO A 430 -11.69 -5.47 43.27
N ASP A 431 -11.71 -6.62 42.59
CA ASP A 431 -11.98 -6.68 41.14
C ASP A 431 -13.48 -6.65 40.79
N ARG A 432 -14.37 -7.00 41.73
CA ARG A 432 -15.80 -7.26 41.46
C ARG A 432 -16.76 -6.38 42.29
N ILE A 433 -16.27 -5.73 43.34
CA ILE A 433 -17.11 -4.94 44.24
C ILE A 433 -17.80 -3.77 43.53
N ASP A 434 -17.15 -3.12 42.57
CA ASP A 434 -17.74 -2.01 41.82
C ASP A 434 -18.93 -2.45 40.96
N ALA A 435 -18.86 -3.66 40.38
CA ALA A 435 -19.99 -4.24 39.66
C ALA A 435 -21.17 -4.51 40.61
N ALA A 436 -20.88 -4.97 41.84
CA ALA A 436 -21.90 -5.21 42.86
C ALA A 436 -22.54 -3.89 43.35
N ILE A 437 -21.75 -2.83 43.58
CA ILE A 437 -22.24 -1.49 43.95
C ILE A 437 -23.16 -0.95 42.85
N TRP A 438 -22.70 -0.96 41.59
CA TRP A 438 -23.50 -0.50 40.46
C TRP A 438 -24.78 -1.34 40.29
N LYS A 439 -24.73 -2.65 40.58
CA LYS A 439 -25.92 -3.51 40.53
C LYS A 439 -26.92 -3.16 41.64
N ALA A 440 -26.43 -2.90 42.85
CA ALA A 440 -27.26 -2.57 44.01
C ALA A 440 -28.08 -1.28 43.83
N THR A 441 -27.59 -0.30 43.08
CA THR A 441 -28.37 0.92 42.75
C THR A 441 -29.59 0.62 41.88
N ARG A 442 -29.58 -0.51 41.16
CA ARG A 442 -30.61 -0.94 40.19
C ARG A 442 -31.53 -2.05 40.67
N MET A 443 -31.20 -2.67 41.80
CA MET A 443 -32.00 -3.75 42.38
C MET A 443 -33.37 -3.23 42.85
N SER A 444 -34.41 -4.05 42.71
CA SER A 444 -35.72 -3.76 43.34
C SER A 444 -35.64 -3.83 44.88
N ALA A 445 -36.60 -3.22 45.57
CA ALA A 445 -36.69 -3.30 47.03
C ALA A 445 -36.72 -4.75 47.53
N LYS A 446 -37.45 -5.65 46.84
CA LYS A 446 -37.51 -7.08 47.16
C LYS A 446 -36.14 -7.76 47.01
N GLN A 447 -35.43 -7.51 45.90
CA GLN A 447 -34.11 -8.09 45.68
C GLN A 447 -33.10 -7.62 46.73
N ARG A 448 -33.17 -6.35 47.17
CA ARG A 448 -32.29 -5.83 48.24
C ARG A 448 -32.60 -6.45 49.60
N ALA A 449 -33.88 -6.66 49.92
CA ALA A 449 -34.28 -7.29 51.19
C ALA A 449 -33.79 -8.75 51.32
N LEU A 450 -33.49 -9.42 50.21
CA LEU A 450 -32.93 -10.77 50.19
C LEU A 450 -31.40 -10.81 50.37
N ALA A 451 -30.71 -9.67 50.31
CA ALA A 451 -29.28 -9.57 50.52
C ALA A 451 -28.94 -9.56 52.03
N ILE A 452 -29.08 -10.72 52.68
CA ILE A 452 -28.90 -10.90 54.13
C ILE A 452 -27.71 -11.81 54.47
N GLY A 453 -27.19 -11.71 55.69
CA GLY A 453 -26.10 -12.55 56.20
C GLY A 453 -24.76 -11.81 56.36
N THR A 454 -23.66 -12.57 56.29
CA THR A 454 -22.28 -12.06 56.36
C THR A 454 -21.93 -11.23 55.12
N ASP A 455 -20.85 -10.44 55.18
CA ASP A 455 -20.41 -9.63 54.03
C ASP A 455 -20.14 -10.50 52.79
N GLU A 456 -19.50 -11.66 52.98
CA GLU A 456 -19.30 -12.65 51.92
C GLU A 456 -20.62 -13.15 51.33
N ALA A 457 -21.60 -13.50 52.17
CA ALA A 457 -22.90 -14.01 51.70
C ALA A 457 -23.68 -12.94 50.93
N VAL A 458 -23.70 -11.70 51.44
CA VAL A 458 -24.31 -10.55 50.78
C VAL A 458 -23.66 -10.28 49.43
N PHE A 459 -22.32 -10.22 49.40
CA PHE A 459 -21.58 -9.99 48.17
C PHE A 459 -21.85 -11.09 47.15
N ARG A 460 -21.78 -12.38 47.54
CA ARG A 460 -22.07 -13.51 46.64
C ARG A 460 -23.49 -13.45 46.06
N TYR A 461 -24.48 -13.11 46.88
CA TYR A 461 -25.85 -12.95 46.42
C TYR A 461 -25.96 -11.83 45.38
N VAL A 462 -25.40 -10.65 45.68
CA VAL A 462 -25.43 -9.52 44.75
C VAL A 462 -24.64 -9.84 43.48
N ASP A 463 -23.45 -10.43 43.57
CA ASP A 463 -22.62 -10.78 42.42
C ASP A 463 -23.31 -11.81 41.50
N ALA A 464 -23.97 -12.82 42.08
CA ALA A 464 -24.68 -13.86 41.32
C ALA A 464 -25.97 -13.38 40.65
N LEU A 465 -26.64 -12.37 41.21
CA LEU A 465 -27.89 -11.84 40.65
C LEU A 465 -27.67 -11.26 39.24
N ALA A 466 -28.48 -11.69 38.27
CA ALA A 466 -28.51 -11.09 36.94
C ALA A 466 -29.65 -10.06 36.84
N LEU A 467 -29.36 -8.86 36.37
CA LEU A 467 -30.34 -7.83 36.07
C LEU A 467 -30.48 -7.64 34.56
N GLU A 468 -31.61 -7.10 34.14
CA GLU A 468 -31.82 -6.70 32.75
C GLU A 468 -30.72 -5.73 32.28
N PRO A 469 -30.17 -5.92 31.07
CA PRO A 469 -29.25 -4.98 30.45
C PRO A 469 -29.82 -3.57 30.34
N ILE A 470 -28.95 -2.56 30.44
CA ILE A 470 -29.33 -1.15 30.25
C ILE A 470 -29.66 -0.83 28.79
N ALA A 471 -29.25 -1.66 27.83
CA ALA A 471 -29.66 -1.60 26.44
C ALA A 471 -29.72 -3.02 25.85
N VAL A 472 -30.57 -3.21 24.85
CA VAL A 472 -30.60 -4.45 24.05
C VAL A 472 -29.75 -4.21 22.81
N GLY A 473 -28.94 -5.19 22.42
CA GLY A 473 -28.16 -5.11 21.20
C GLY A 473 -27.83 -6.50 20.65
N SER A 474 -27.34 -6.52 19.42
CA SER A 474 -26.96 -7.75 18.72
C SER A 474 -25.80 -7.48 17.76
N ALA A 475 -25.00 -8.52 17.52
CA ALA A 475 -23.99 -8.53 16.47
C ALA A 475 -24.21 -9.74 15.57
N ARG A 476 -24.16 -9.55 14.25
CA ARG A 476 -24.24 -10.65 13.27
C ARG A 476 -22.92 -10.78 12.55
N VAL A 477 -22.27 -11.92 12.73
CA VAL A 477 -21.03 -12.30 12.05
C VAL A 477 -21.37 -13.00 10.73
N SER A 478 -20.69 -12.64 9.65
CA SER A 478 -20.89 -13.25 8.33
C SER A 478 -19.59 -13.34 7.54
N ARG A 479 -19.41 -14.44 6.79
CA ARG A 479 -18.33 -14.56 5.80
C ARG A 479 -18.78 -13.91 4.50
N VAL A 480 -18.08 -12.86 4.09
CA VAL A 480 -18.36 -12.08 2.87
C VAL A 480 -17.81 -12.79 1.63
N SER A 481 -16.57 -13.27 1.70
CA SER A 481 -15.95 -13.98 0.59
C SER A 481 -14.83 -14.91 1.07
N GLU A 482 -14.53 -15.91 0.25
CA GLU A 482 -13.37 -16.77 0.36
C GLU A 482 -12.83 -17.02 -1.05
N GLY A 483 -11.50 -17.02 -1.21
CA GLY A 483 -10.87 -17.24 -2.51
C GLY A 483 -9.47 -17.80 -2.39
N PHE A 484 -8.99 -18.43 -3.47
CA PHE A 484 -7.66 -19.03 -3.54
C PHE A 484 -6.55 -17.97 -3.59
N LEU A 485 -5.42 -18.26 -2.96
CA LEU A 485 -4.17 -17.54 -3.12
C LEU A 485 -3.15 -18.51 -3.72
N TRP A 486 -2.44 -18.06 -4.74
CA TRP A 486 -1.54 -18.93 -5.48
C TRP A 486 -0.33 -18.18 -6.04
N PHE A 487 0.83 -18.67 -5.67
CA PHE A 487 2.09 -18.55 -6.39
C PHE A 487 2.63 -19.94 -6.71
N SER A 488 3.29 -20.08 -7.86
CA SER A 488 3.98 -21.32 -8.20
C SER A 488 4.97 -21.69 -7.07
N PRO A 489 5.04 -22.95 -6.64
CA PRO A 489 6.05 -23.40 -5.67
C PRO A 489 7.49 -23.20 -6.13
N ALA A 490 7.71 -23.06 -7.45
CA ALA A 490 9.00 -22.77 -8.05
C ALA A 490 9.26 -21.26 -8.21
N ALA A 491 8.26 -20.40 -8.00
CA ALA A 491 8.45 -18.96 -8.03
C ALA A 491 9.37 -18.54 -6.88
N LYS A 492 10.41 -17.76 -7.19
CA LYS A 492 11.09 -16.99 -6.16
C LYS A 492 10.08 -16.00 -5.58
N GLN A 493 10.15 -15.75 -4.27
CA GLN A 493 9.28 -14.74 -3.63
C GLN A 493 9.47 -13.34 -4.23
N ASP A 494 10.58 -13.10 -4.94
CA ASP A 494 10.93 -11.86 -5.65
C ASP A 494 10.06 -11.58 -6.91
N ASN A 495 9.06 -12.43 -7.18
CA ASN A 495 8.15 -12.26 -8.32
C ASN A 495 7.14 -11.14 -8.07
N GLY A 496 7.57 -9.87 -8.14
CA GLY A 496 6.81 -8.69 -8.60
C GLY A 496 5.57 -8.24 -7.82
N ASN A 497 4.65 -9.14 -7.51
CA ASN A 497 3.31 -8.88 -7.03
C ASN A 497 3.16 -9.27 -5.56
N ILE A 498 3.71 -8.47 -4.65
CA ILE A 498 3.73 -8.79 -3.23
C ILE A 498 2.83 -7.81 -2.46
N ILE A 499 2.04 -8.33 -1.53
CA ILE A 499 1.40 -7.54 -0.48
C ILE A 499 2.19 -7.64 0.81
N ARG A 500 2.35 -6.52 1.49
CA ARG A 500 3.11 -6.40 2.73
C ARG A 500 2.26 -5.80 3.84
N PHE A 501 2.40 -6.34 5.03
CA PHE A 501 1.71 -5.86 6.22
C PHE A 501 2.71 -5.40 7.28
N PRO A 502 2.39 -4.38 8.08
CA PRO A 502 3.25 -3.96 9.18
C PRO A 502 3.25 -5.02 10.27
N GLU A 503 4.39 -5.26 10.89
CA GLU A 503 4.50 -6.09 12.08
C GLU A 503 5.31 -5.34 13.14
N THR A 504 4.62 -4.68 14.06
CA THR A 504 5.23 -3.77 15.06
C THR A 504 6.24 -4.51 15.94
N MET A 505 6.01 -5.78 16.26
CA MET A 505 6.96 -6.61 17.02
C MET A 505 8.28 -6.85 16.29
N LEU A 506 8.27 -6.87 14.95
CA LEU A 506 9.44 -7.09 14.12
C LEU A 506 10.08 -5.77 13.63
N GLY A 507 9.34 -4.66 13.70
CA GLY A 507 9.81 -3.33 13.30
C GLY A 507 9.98 -3.14 11.79
N HIS A 508 9.45 -4.05 10.97
CA HIS A 508 9.47 -3.96 9.50
C HIS A 508 8.24 -4.60 8.87
N LEU A 509 8.00 -4.30 7.59
CA LEU A 509 6.92 -4.88 6.82
C LEU A 509 7.22 -6.36 6.53
N VAL A 510 6.23 -7.23 6.64
CA VAL A 510 6.33 -8.65 6.31
C VAL A 510 5.57 -8.94 5.02
N SER A 511 6.23 -9.59 4.07
CA SER A 511 5.63 -10.04 2.82
C SER A 511 4.80 -11.28 3.03
N HIS A 512 3.55 -11.27 2.55
CA HIS A 512 2.70 -12.44 2.61
C HIS A 512 3.06 -13.44 1.50
N SER A 513 3.40 -14.67 1.88
CA SER A 513 3.64 -15.75 0.92
C SER A 513 2.32 -16.38 0.48
N MET A 514 2.07 -16.39 -0.84
CA MET A 514 0.91 -17.03 -1.47
C MET A 514 1.24 -18.42 -2.05
N GLN A 515 2.38 -18.99 -1.68
CA GLN A 515 2.76 -20.35 -2.07
C GLN A 515 1.89 -21.39 -1.35
N PRO A 516 1.55 -22.51 -2.01
CA PRO A 516 0.88 -23.62 -1.34
C PRO A 516 1.79 -24.29 -0.30
N ALA A 517 1.19 -25.04 0.63
CA ALA A 517 1.94 -25.80 1.64
C ALA A 517 2.74 -26.96 1.00
N SER A 518 2.20 -27.54 -0.07
CA SER A 518 2.82 -28.64 -0.81
C SER A 518 3.25 -28.19 -2.21
N ARG A 519 4.42 -28.65 -2.66
CA ARG A 519 4.88 -28.45 -4.04
C ARG A 519 4.07 -29.24 -5.06
N LEU A 520 3.25 -30.19 -4.61
CA LEU A 520 2.39 -31.03 -5.44
C LEU A 520 0.96 -30.48 -5.55
N ALA A 521 0.64 -29.37 -4.87
CA ALA A 521 -0.70 -28.79 -4.92
C ALA A 521 -1.09 -28.42 -6.35
N GLU A 522 -2.31 -28.79 -6.76
CA GLU A 522 -2.81 -28.46 -8.09
C GLU A 522 -3.11 -26.96 -8.16
N GLN A 523 -2.66 -26.32 -9.25
CA GLN A 523 -2.89 -24.91 -9.47
C GLN A 523 -4.40 -24.60 -9.60
N PRO A 524 -4.94 -23.60 -8.86
CA PRO A 524 -6.36 -23.26 -8.94
C PRO A 524 -6.73 -22.69 -10.31
N ALA A 525 -8.02 -22.70 -10.67
CA ALA A 525 -8.48 -22.09 -11.92
C ALA A 525 -8.48 -20.56 -11.85
N LEU A 526 -8.87 -19.99 -10.70
CA LEU A 526 -9.03 -18.56 -10.47
C LEU A 526 -8.66 -18.21 -9.02
N CYS A 527 -7.85 -17.16 -8.87
CA CYS A 527 -7.68 -16.39 -7.65
C CYS A 527 -8.40 -15.05 -7.82
N HIS A 528 -9.31 -14.76 -6.90
CA HIS A 528 -10.04 -13.49 -6.84
C HIS A 528 -10.36 -13.21 -5.37
N THR A 529 -9.32 -12.81 -4.64
CA THR A 529 -9.28 -13.01 -3.19
C THR A 529 -8.97 -11.73 -2.46
N THR A 530 -9.87 -11.34 -1.55
CA THR A 530 -9.70 -10.15 -0.70
C THR A 530 -8.62 -10.40 0.35
N MET A 531 -7.61 -9.53 0.42
CA MET A 531 -6.48 -9.67 1.35
C MET A 531 -6.34 -8.52 2.36
N HIS A 532 -6.92 -7.36 2.06
CA HIS A 532 -6.94 -6.23 2.98
C HIS A 532 -8.23 -5.44 2.79
N VAL A 533 -8.78 -4.93 3.90
CA VAL A 533 -10.01 -4.14 3.94
C VAL A 533 -9.93 -3.06 5.02
N PHE A 534 -10.52 -1.91 4.74
CA PHE A 534 -10.75 -0.86 5.74
C PHE A 534 -11.88 0.08 5.29
N PHE A 535 -12.29 1.03 6.14
CA PHE A 535 -13.27 2.04 5.75
C PHE A 535 -12.65 3.42 5.55
N ALA A 536 -12.91 4.05 4.40
CA ALA A 536 -12.73 5.49 4.21
C ALA A 536 -14.06 6.19 4.56
N GLY A 537 -14.20 6.65 5.80
CA GLY A 537 -15.47 7.13 6.33
C GLY A 537 -16.46 5.96 6.49
N ASN A 538 -17.45 5.85 5.61
CA ASN A 538 -18.37 4.72 5.55
C ASN A 538 -18.20 3.87 4.28
N ASP A 539 -17.24 4.21 3.42
CA ASP A 539 -16.99 3.47 2.18
C ASP A 539 -15.98 2.35 2.43
N LEU A 540 -16.39 1.10 2.19
CA LEU A 540 -15.50 -0.05 2.31
C LEU A 540 -14.47 -0.03 1.17
N LYS A 541 -13.19 0.05 1.53
CA LYS A 541 -12.04 -0.13 0.64
C LYS A 541 -11.52 -1.56 0.75
N TRP A 542 -11.09 -2.13 -0.38
CA TRP A 542 -10.54 -3.48 -0.41
C TRP A 542 -9.39 -3.61 -1.39
N VAL A 543 -8.48 -4.53 -1.08
CA VAL A 543 -7.41 -4.98 -1.96
C VAL A 543 -7.65 -6.46 -2.28
N LYS A 544 -7.65 -6.81 -3.56
CA LYS A 544 -7.84 -8.18 -4.04
C LYS A 544 -6.65 -8.64 -4.86
N PHE A 545 -6.30 -9.91 -4.68
CA PHE A 545 -5.37 -10.63 -5.54
C PHE A 545 -6.12 -11.28 -6.69
N TYR A 546 -5.64 -11.06 -7.92
CA TYR A 546 -6.17 -11.66 -9.14
C TYR A 546 -5.14 -12.53 -9.83
N TRP A 547 -5.56 -13.73 -10.21
CA TRP A 547 -4.81 -14.60 -11.11
C TRP A 547 -5.73 -15.62 -11.76
N VAL A 548 -5.52 -15.95 -13.03
CA VAL A 548 -6.32 -16.93 -13.77
C VAL A 548 -5.42 -17.88 -14.54
N ARG A 549 -5.79 -19.17 -14.55
CA ARG A 549 -5.01 -20.23 -15.23
C ARG A 549 -5.11 -20.13 -16.76
N GLU A 550 -6.31 -19.91 -17.26
CA GLU A 550 -6.64 -19.92 -18.69
C GLU A 550 -7.02 -18.50 -19.10
N SER A 551 -6.09 -17.79 -19.74
CA SER A 551 -6.40 -16.52 -20.45
C SER A 551 -5.88 -16.50 -21.88
N SER A 552 -5.35 -17.61 -22.38
CA SER A 552 -4.74 -17.71 -23.70
C SER A 552 -5.78 -17.72 -24.82
N ALA A 553 -5.79 -16.70 -25.67
CA ALA A 553 -6.06 -16.98 -27.08
C ALA A 553 -4.85 -17.76 -27.65
N PRO A 554 -5.05 -18.75 -28.53
CA PRO A 554 -3.94 -19.39 -29.23
C PRO A 554 -3.18 -18.34 -30.05
N ALA A 555 -1.84 -18.48 -30.11
CA ALA A 555 -0.98 -17.62 -30.91
C ALA A 555 -1.47 -17.59 -32.36
N GLN A 556 -1.61 -16.38 -32.93
CA GLN A 556 -2.01 -16.20 -34.31
C GLN A 556 -0.76 -16.09 -35.18
N ASN A 557 -0.29 -17.22 -35.70
CA ASN A 557 0.85 -17.26 -36.60
C ASN A 557 0.37 -17.31 -38.05
N THR A 558 0.88 -16.42 -38.89
CA THR A 558 0.60 -16.40 -40.33
C THR A 558 1.90 -16.27 -41.09
N SER A 559 2.09 -17.09 -42.12
CA SER A 559 3.27 -17.03 -42.97
C SER A 559 2.87 -17.34 -44.41
N ASP A 560 3.36 -16.54 -45.35
CA ASP A 560 3.31 -16.83 -46.79
C ASP A 560 4.65 -17.41 -47.29
N PHE A 561 5.54 -17.81 -46.37
CA PHE A 561 6.83 -18.39 -46.73
C PHE A 561 6.62 -19.70 -47.49
N GLU A 562 7.42 -19.87 -48.53
CA GLU A 562 7.46 -21.07 -49.35
C GLU A 562 8.87 -21.67 -49.33
N ASP A 563 9.01 -22.90 -49.84
CA ASP A 563 10.31 -23.57 -49.85
C ASP A 563 11.34 -22.83 -50.73
N CYS A 564 10.88 -22.10 -51.76
CA CYS A 564 11.71 -21.47 -52.79
C CYS A 564 11.63 -19.94 -52.81
N MET A 565 12.25 -19.29 -51.83
CA MET A 565 12.24 -17.82 -51.70
C MET A 565 13.40 -17.11 -52.43
N TYR A 566 13.56 -17.32 -53.73
CA TYR A 566 14.68 -16.75 -54.52
C TYR A 566 14.32 -15.48 -55.30
N VAL A 567 13.08 -15.36 -55.79
CA VAL A 567 12.59 -14.16 -56.48
C VAL A 567 11.18 -13.83 -55.97
N GLY A 568 11.02 -12.68 -55.32
CA GLY A 568 9.73 -12.29 -54.75
C GLY A 568 9.83 -11.58 -53.41
N GLN A 569 8.69 -11.52 -52.72
CA GLN A 569 8.52 -10.88 -51.42
C GLN A 569 7.62 -11.74 -50.53
N TRP A 570 8.06 -11.98 -49.29
CA TRP A 570 7.38 -12.82 -48.33
C TRP A 570 7.32 -12.16 -46.96
N ARG A 571 6.31 -12.52 -46.17
CA ARG A 571 6.01 -12.04 -44.83
C ARG A 571 5.58 -13.20 -43.91
N ALA A 572 6.21 -13.24 -42.74
CA ALA A 572 5.75 -14.04 -41.62
C ALA A 572 5.46 -13.14 -40.42
N HIS A 573 4.38 -13.46 -39.70
CA HIS A 573 3.99 -12.89 -38.44
C HIS A 573 3.87 -14.02 -37.43
N ASP A 574 4.71 -13.98 -36.40
CA ASP A 574 4.70 -14.94 -35.31
C ASP A 574 4.37 -14.21 -34.00
N GLU A 575 3.34 -14.70 -33.31
CA GLU A 575 3.08 -14.30 -31.93
C GLU A 575 3.88 -15.20 -30.98
N ALA A 576 4.78 -14.59 -30.22
CA ALA A 576 5.49 -15.25 -29.15
C ALA A 576 4.75 -15.03 -27.83
N GLY A 577 4.54 -16.10 -27.06
CA GLY A 577 3.97 -16.05 -25.70
C GLY A 577 2.45 -16.12 -25.65
N THR A 578 1.87 -15.67 -24.54
CA THR A 578 0.45 -15.88 -24.23
C THR A 578 -0.20 -14.55 -23.91
N ARG A 579 -1.29 -14.22 -24.61
CA ARG A 579 -2.16 -13.12 -24.18
C ARG A 579 -2.77 -13.51 -22.84
N ARG A 580 -2.58 -12.67 -21.83
CA ARG A 580 -3.09 -12.93 -20.48
C ARG A 580 -3.22 -11.66 -19.69
N ILE A 581 -4.16 -11.67 -18.76
CA ILE A 581 -4.16 -10.71 -17.66
C ILE A 581 -3.09 -11.19 -16.68
N PRO A 582 -2.04 -10.39 -16.39
CA PRO A 582 -1.02 -10.77 -15.44
C PRO A 582 -1.59 -11.01 -14.05
N MET A 583 -0.88 -11.84 -13.30
CA MET A 583 -1.08 -11.93 -11.86
C MET A 583 -0.82 -10.55 -11.25
N MET A 584 -1.77 -10.00 -10.51
CA MET A 584 -1.61 -8.68 -9.88
C MET A 584 -2.65 -8.42 -8.79
N PHE A 585 -2.41 -7.38 -8.01
CA PHE A 585 -3.38 -6.77 -7.11
C PHE A 585 -4.17 -5.69 -7.84
N TYR A 586 -5.41 -5.53 -7.39
CA TYR A 586 -6.29 -4.44 -7.79
C TYR A 586 -7.21 -4.12 -6.61
N THR A 587 -7.84 -2.96 -6.67
CA THR A 587 -8.65 -2.43 -5.57
C THR A 587 -9.95 -1.86 -6.14
N ASN A 588 -10.87 -1.41 -5.28
CA ASN A 588 -12.01 -0.62 -5.75
C ASN A 588 -11.66 0.84 -6.09
N ASP A 589 -10.43 1.26 -5.87
CA ASP A 589 -9.92 2.57 -6.29
C ASP A 589 -9.16 2.48 -7.61
N PHE A 590 -8.42 1.39 -7.85
CA PHE A 590 -7.59 1.18 -9.04
C PHE A 590 -7.74 -0.24 -9.59
N ASP A 591 -8.05 -0.34 -10.88
CA ASP A 591 -8.04 -1.58 -11.62
C ASP A 591 -7.27 -1.41 -12.94
N HIS A 592 -5.96 -1.68 -12.89
CA HIS A 592 -5.10 -1.64 -14.08
C HIS A 592 -5.03 -2.98 -14.81
N ARG A 593 -5.85 -3.97 -14.42
CA ARG A 593 -5.85 -5.28 -15.08
C ARG A 593 -6.28 -5.09 -16.53
N GLU A 594 -5.43 -5.53 -17.42
CA GLU A 594 -5.71 -5.61 -18.85
C GLU A 594 -5.08 -6.87 -19.42
N GLU A 595 -5.64 -7.33 -20.53
CA GLU A 595 -5.03 -8.41 -21.30
C GLU A 595 -3.81 -7.85 -22.03
N LEU A 596 -2.62 -8.35 -21.67
CA LEU A 596 -1.40 -7.94 -22.35
C LEU A 596 -1.32 -8.60 -23.73
N PRO A 597 -0.93 -7.86 -24.79
CA PRO A 597 -0.67 -8.43 -26.09
C PRO A 597 0.52 -9.40 -26.04
N ALA A 598 0.52 -10.36 -26.95
CA ALA A 598 1.69 -11.21 -27.20
C ALA A 598 2.86 -10.38 -27.74
N GLY A 599 4.09 -10.85 -27.55
CA GLY A 599 5.23 -10.30 -28.29
C GLY A 599 5.10 -10.70 -29.77
N THR A 600 5.55 -9.85 -30.69
CA THR A 600 5.45 -10.15 -32.12
C THR A 600 6.82 -10.20 -32.76
N VAL A 601 6.98 -11.14 -33.70
CA VAL A 601 8.12 -11.20 -34.62
C VAL A 601 7.56 -11.11 -36.04
N ASP A 602 7.78 -9.96 -36.67
CA ASP A 602 7.43 -9.73 -38.07
C ASP A 602 8.69 -9.89 -38.91
N THR A 603 8.69 -10.87 -39.82
CA THR A 603 9.80 -11.11 -40.75
C THR A 603 9.35 -10.77 -42.16
N HIS A 604 10.06 -9.87 -42.83
CA HIS A 604 9.88 -9.55 -44.23
C HIS A 604 11.12 -9.91 -45.02
N ILE A 605 10.96 -10.78 -46.02
CA ILE A 605 12.03 -11.19 -46.93
C ILE A 605 11.72 -10.63 -48.31
N GLU A 606 12.69 -9.98 -48.91
CA GLU A 606 12.68 -9.57 -50.31
C GLU A 606 13.91 -10.17 -50.98
N SER A 607 13.72 -10.91 -52.07
CA SER A 607 14.83 -11.47 -52.82
C SER A 607 14.73 -11.07 -54.28
N LYS A 608 15.86 -10.63 -54.83
CA LYS A 608 15.97 -10.14 -56.20
C LYS A 608 17.05 -10.89 -56.95
N ASP A 609 16.74 -11.24 -58.19
CA ASP A 609 17.71 -11.78 -59.14
C ASP A 609 18.76 -10.74 -59.56
N LEU A 610 20.04 -11.11 -59.49
CA LEU A 610 21.17 -10.33 -60.00
C LEU A 610 21.80 -10.93 -61.28
N GLY A 611 21.26 -12.03 -61.78
CA GLY A 611 21.74 -12.78 -62.94
C GLY A 611 22.83 -13.80 -62.61
N TYR A 612 23.36 -14.44 -63.66
CA TYR A 612 24.47 -15.38 -63.54
C TYR A 612 25.76 -14.68 -63.11
N SER A 613 26.30 -15.05 -61.97
CA SER A 613 27.50 -14.46 -61.38
C SER A 613 28.78 -15.19 -61.75
N SER A 614 28.73 -16.48 -62.07
CA SER A 614 29.89 -17.22 -62.57
C SER A 614 29.53 -18.22 -63.64
N VAL A 615 30.50 -18.48 -64.51
CA VAL A 615 30.51 -19.59 -65.45
C VAL A 615 31.84 -20.31 -65.27
N ASP A 616 31.77 -21.49 -64.67
CA ASP A 616 32.93 -22.31 -64.35
C ASP A 616 33.09 -23.39 -65.42
N VAL A 617 34.29 -23.49 -65.98
CA VAL A 617 34.63 -24.43 -67.05
C VAL A 617 35.72 -25.37 -66.58
N ILE A 618 35.36 -26.62 -66.34
CA ILE A 618 36.23 -27.64 -65.76
C ILE A 618 36.44 -28.75 -66.78
N ASP A 619 37.65 -29.29 -66.87
CA ASP A 619 37.93 -30.52 -67.63
C ASP A 619 37.77 -31.73 -66.70
N PHE A 620 37.22 -32.83 -67.19
CA PHE A 620 37.16 -34.08 -66.43
C PHE A 620 38.54 -34.76 -66.33
N GLY A 621 38.71 -35.59 -65.30
CA GLY A 621 39.91 -36.41 -65.09
C GLY A 621 39.92 -37.67 -65.98
N PRO A 622 41.04 -38.43 -66.01
CA PRO A 622 41.12 -39.68 -66.77
C PRO A 622 40.03 -40.69 -66.33
N PRO A 623 39.38 -41.41 -67.26
CA PRO A 623 39.66 -41.51 -68.70
C PRO A 623 38.98 -40.44 -69.62
N TYR A 624 38.24 -39.46 -69.08
CA TYR A 624 37.41 -38.51 -69.86
C TYR A 624 38.08 -37.15 -70.11
N ALA A 625 39.40 -37.11 -70.29
CA ALA A 625 40.18 -35.86 -70.29
C ALA A 625 39.89 -34.87 -71.44
N ASN A 626 39.13 -35.30 -72.44
CA ASN A 626 38.70 -34.50 -73.60
C ASN A 626 37.34 -33.85 -73.41
N GLU A 627 36.64 -34.21 -72.34
CA GLU A 627 35.36 -33.67 -71.94
C GLU A 627 35.52 -32.83 -70.69
N GLY A 628 34.50 -32.03 -70.44
CA GLY A 628 34.39 -31.30 -69.21
C GLY A 628 33.02 -30.66 -69.07
N SER A 629 32.79 -30.06 -67.91
CA SER A 629 31.53 -29.39 -67.59
C SER A 629 31.68 -27.88 -67.70
N VAL A 630 30.60 -27.25 -68.16
CA VAL A 630 30.34 -25.83 -68.00
C VAL A 630 29.17 -25.69 -67.06
N THR A 631 29.41 -25.04 -65.93
CA THR A 631 28.39 -24.84 -64.89
C THR A 631 28.21 -23.35 -64.68
N ARG A 632 26.95 -22.89 -64.70
CA ARG A 632 26.63 -21.49 -64.41
C ARG A 632 26.03 -21.39 -63.02
N THR A 633 26.44 -20.38 -62.27
CA THR A 633 25.88 -20.11 -60.94
C THR A 633 25.15 -18.78 -60.98
N LYS A 634 23.88 -18.80 -60.58
CA LYS A 634 23.03 -17.63 -60.48
C LYS A 634 23.04 -17.06 -59.07
N ARG A 635 23.09 -15.73 -58.97
CA ARG A 635 23.19 -15.02 -57.69
C ARG A 635 21.94 -14.19 -57.45
N PHE A 636 21.46 -14.25 -56.22
CA PHE A 636 20.31 -13.51 -55.73
C PHE A 636 20.75 -12.65 -54.55
N LEU A 637 20.23 -11.43 -54.48
CA LEU A 637 20.37 -10.57 -53.32
C LEU A 637 19.12 -10.70 -52.47
N ARG A 638 19.29 -11.24 -51.26
CA ARG A 638 18.22 -11.34 -50.28
C ARG A 638 18.38 -10.26 -49.22
N ARG A 639 17.32 -9.50 -49.01
CA ARG A 639 17.13 -8.56 -47.90
C ARG A 639 16.16 -9.20 -46.91
N THR A 640 16.59 -9.39 -45.67
CA THR A 640 15.76 -9.88 -44.58
C THR A 640 15.61 -8.77 -43.55
N GLU A 641 14.38 -8.35 -43.30
CA GLU A 641 14.00 -7.39 -42.27
C GLU A 641 13.21 -8.12 -41.18
N VAL A 642 13.73 -8.09 -39.95
CA VAL A 642 13.07 -8.68 -38.77
C VAL A 642 12.74 -7.56 -37.80
N ARG A 643 11.47 -7.44 -37.42
CA ARG A 643 11.00 -6.55 -36.36
C ARG A 643 10.51 -7.38 -35.18
N ARG A 644 11.14 -7.19 -34.02
CA ARG A 644 10.76 -7.83 -32.75
C ARG A 644 10.16 -6.79 -31.82
N VAL A 645 8.89 -6.98 -31.46
CA VAL A 645 8.22 -6.17 -30.44
C VAL A 645 8.18 -6.98 -29.16
N SER A 646 8.89 -6.51 -28.14
CA SER A 646 8.99 -7.17 -26.85
C SER A 646 7.67 -7.12 -26.08
N PHE A 647 7.46 -8.13 -25.24
CA PHE A 647 6.33 -8.21 -24.32
C PHE A 647 6.19 -6.96 -23.46
N PRO A 648 4.98 -6.38 -23.34
CA PRO A 648 4.71 -5.49 -22.23
C PRO A 648 4.73 -6.27 -20.92
N ASP A 649 5.13 -5.59 -19.85
CA ASP A 649 5.06 -6.09 -18.48
C ASP A 649 4.08 -5.21 -17.70
N LEU A 650 3.26 -5.84 -16.88
CA LEU A 650 2.33 -5.16 -15.99
C LEU A 650 2.32 -5.90 -14.66
N GLY A 651 2.43 -5.14 -13.58
CA GLY A 651 2.46 -5.69 -12.24
C GLY A 651 2.10 -4.65 -11.20
N SER A 652 1.84 -5.11 -9.98
CA SER A 652 1.46 -4.23 -8.86
C SER A 652 1.95 -4.79 -7.53
N GLY A 653 2.36 -3.91 -6.62
CA GLY A 653 2.66 -4.25 -5.24
C GLY A 653 1.77 -3.47 -4.28
N VAL A 654 1.51 -4.06 -3.11
CA VAL A 654 0.72 -3.40 -2.06
C VAL A 654 1.52 -3.37 -0.76
N ALA A 655 1.44 -2.26 -0.04
CA ALA A 655 2.00 -2.16 1.31
C ALA A 655 1.00 -1.45 2.22
N VAL A 656 0.59 -2.11 3.30
CA VAL A 656 -0.10 -1.44 4.41
C VAL A 656 0.99 -0.77 5.27
N PRO A 657 0.92 0.55 5.53
CA PRO A 657 1.97 1.24 6.25
C PRO A 657 1.93 0.99 7.77
N PHE A 658 3.06 1.22 8.41
CA PHE A 658 3.11 1.43 9.84
C PHE A 658 2.30 2.68 10.25
N GLY A 659 1.66 2.60 11.41
CA GLY A 659 0.95 3.73 12.00
C GLY A 659 -0.44 3.97 11.44
N ASP A 660 -0.82 3.43 10.28
CA ASP A 660 -2.14 3.64 9.67
C ASP A 660 -2.67 2.36 9.00
N ARG A 661 -3.52 1.62 9.71
CA ARG A 661 -4.14 0.40 9.18
C ARG A 661 -5.37 0.64 8.32
N GLU A 662 -5.85 1.89 8.25
CA GLU A 662 -6.92 2.28 7.35
C GLU A 662 -6.38 3.03 6.14
N SER A 663 -5.33 2.46 5.58
CA SER A 663 -4.68 2.90 4.36
C SER A 663 -3.90 1.77 3.72
N TYR A 664 -3.63 1.90 2.43
CA TYR A 664 -2.63 1.10 1.74
C TYR A 664 -1.89 1.97 0.72
N TYR A 665 -0.69 1.52 0.37
CA TYR A 665 0.01 1.97 -0.81
C TYR A 665 -0.20 0.97 -1.93
N TYR A 666 -0.58 1.46 -3.10
CA TYR A 666 -0.73 0.70 -4.32
C TYR A 666 0.31 1.18 -5.31
N ALA A 667 1.31 0.34 -5.55
CA ALA A 667 2.29 0.55 -6.59
C ALA A 667 1.88 -0.25 -7.82
N TRP A 668 1.97 0.36 -8.99
CA TRP A 668 1.80 -0.36 -10.24
C TRP A 668 2.89 0.04 -11.22
N ARG A 669 3.21 -0.88 -12.12
CA ARG A 669 4.19 -0.66 -13.18
C ARG A 669 3.64 -1.14 -14.49
N ARG A 670 3.95 -0.43 -15.56
CA ARG A 670 3.77 -0.88 -16.93
C ARG A 670 5.07 -0.66 -17.69
N GLY A 671 5.68 -1.71 -18.20
CA GLY A 671 6.92 -1.65 -18.96
C GLY A 671 6.80 -2.31 -20.33
N HIS A 672 7.83 -2.15 -21.15
CA HIS A 672 8.05 -2.94 -22.36
C HIS A 672 9.56 -3.12 -22.57
N ALA A 673 9.97 -4.28 -23.10
CA ALA A 673 11.39 -4.58 -23.29
C ALA A 673 12.01 -3.95 -24.56
N GLY A 674 11.41 -2.88 -25.10
CA GLY A 674 11.86 -2.19 -26.31
C GLY A 674 11.32 -2.78 -27.61
N THR A 675 11.82 -2.26 -28.74
CA THR A 675 11.55 -2.80 -30.09
C THR A 675 12.87 -2.90 -30.82
N GLU A 676 13.13 -4.05 -31.42
CA GLU A 676 14.30 -4.28 -32.26
C GLU A 676 13.87 -4.35 -33.71
N ARG A 677 14.62 -3.67 -34.58
CA ARG A 677 14.53 -3.81 -36.02
C ARG A 677 15.90 -4.13 -36.58
N GLU A 678 15.98 -5.23 -37.29
CA GLU A 678 17.21 -5.76 -37.87
C GLU A 678 17.03 -5.93 -39.38
N VAL A 679 17.90 -5.32 -40.17
CA VAL A 679 17.92 -5.47 -41.63
C VAL A 679 19.27 -6.05 -42.04
N GLN A 680 19.23 -7.25 -42.60
CA GLN A 680 20.40 -7.94 -43.11
C GLN A 680 20.28 -8.15 -44.63
N HIS A 681 21.43 -8.19 -45.28
CA HIS A 681 21.54 -8.54 -46.69
C HIS A 681 22.48 -9.75 -46.81
N GLU A 682 22.12 -10.70 -47.66
CA GLU A 682 22.96 -11.86 -47.97
C GLU A 682 22.86 -12.21 -49.45
N TYR A 683 23.91 -12.81 -49.99
CA TYR A 683 23.84 -13.44 -51.30
C TYR A 683 23.39 -14.90 -51.16
N ARG A 684 22.46 -15.29 -52.02
CA ARG A 684 22.04 -16.68 -52.21
C ARG A 684 22.40 -17.12 -53.61
N TYR A 685 22.62 -18.42 -53.76
CA TYR A 685 23.13 -19.01 -54.99
C TYR A 685 22.28 -20.20 -55.40
N LEU A 686 22.07 -20.33 -56.70
CA LEU A 686 21.53 -21.54 -57.33
C LEU A 686 22.42 -21.92 -58.49
N LEU A 687 22.57 -23.23 -58.70
CA LEU A 687 23.18 -23.75 -59.90
C LEU A 687 22.22 -23.64 -61.06
N ASP A 688 22.71 -23.46 -62.27
CA ASP A 688 21.87 -23.68 -63.44
C ASP A 688 21.37 -25.14 -63.49
N PRO A 689 20.06 -25.40 -63.58
CA PRO A 689 19.53 -26.76 -63.79
C PRO A 689 19.97 -27.36 -65.13
N HIS A 690 20.37 -26.52 -66.09
CA HIS A 690 21.04 -26.96 -67.30
C HIS A 690 22.52 -27.24 -67.03
N HIS A 691 22.88 -28.53 -67.11
CA HIS A 691 24.26 -28.95 -67.16
C HIS A 691 24.75 -28.90 -68.60
N TYR A 692 25.88 -28.24 -68.84
CA TYR A 692 26.47 -28.16 -70.16
C TYR A 692 27.80 -28.91 -70.19
N GLU A 693 28.07 -29.60 -71.29
CA GLU A 693 29.34 -30.26 -71.52
C GLU A 693 30.10 -29.56 -72.63
N HIS A 694 31.43 -29.53 -72.50
CA HIS A 694 32.31 -29.08 -73.58
C HIS A 694 33.27 -30.18 -73.96
N TRP A 695 33.73 -30.12 -75.21
CA TRP A 695 34.71 -31.05 -75.75
C TRP A 695 35.91 -30.33 -76.35
N ARG A 696 37.11 -30.90 -76.17
CA ARG A 696 38.33 -30.50 -76.87
C ARG A 696 39.31 -31.66 -77.01
N ASN A 697 40.20 -31.58 -77.98
CA ASN A 697 41.39 -32.43 -77.99
C ASN A 697 42.37 -31.97 -76.90
N ARG A 698 42.52 -32.74 -75.82
CA ARG A 698 43.56 -32.52 -74.80
C ARG A 698 44.63 -33.63 -74.80
N ALA A 699 45.90 -33.25 -74.79
CA ALA A 699 46.99 -34.23 -74.72
C ALA A 699 46.84 -35.17 -73.50
N PRO A 700 47.10 -36.48 -73.64
CA PRO A 700 46.99 -37.44 -72.54
C PRO A 700 47.83 -37.00 -71.33
N TRP A 701 47.26 -37.09 -70.13
CA TRP A 701 47.89 -36.63 -68.89
C TRP A 701 49.25 -37.30 -68.59
N SER A 702 49.52 -38.47 -69.17
CA SER A 702 50.76 -39.24 -69.01
C SER A 702 51.76 -39.10 -70.19
N GLY A 703 51.57 -38.13 -71.09
CA GLY A 703 52.48 -37.92 -72.23
C GLY A 703 52.34 -38.95 -73.36
N GLY A 704 51.22 -39.70 -73.40
CA GLY A 704 50.90 -40.60 -74.51
C GLY A 704 50.58 -39.85 -75.80
N GLU A 705 50.89 -40.45 -76.95
CA GLU A 705 50.49 -39.93 -78.26
C GLU A 705 49.03 -40.28 -78.57
N TRP A 706 48.35 -39.39 -79.30
CA TRP A 706 47.00 -39.63 -79.80
C TRP A 706 47.00 -40.67 -80.92
N SER A 707 46.08 -41.63 -80.92
CA SER A 707 45.93 -42.56 -82.04
C SER A 707 44.95 -42.03 -83.10
N SER A 708 45.31 -42.16 -84.37
CA SER A 708 44.40 -41.99 -85.51
C SER A 708 43.92 -43.36 -85.97
N GLY A 709 42.62 -43.60 -86.00
CA GLY A 709 42.08 -44.66 -86.84
C GLY A 709 40.87 -45.43 -86.31
N VAL A 710 39.90 -45.59 -87.22
CA VAL A 710 38.89 -46.66 -87.26
C VAL A 710 39.54 -48.00 -86.90
N GLY A 711 38.87 -48.76 -86.04
CA GLY A 711 39.42 -49.90 -85.33
C GLY A 711 40.00 -51.03 -86.18
N TRP A 712 40.82 -51.85 -85.54
CA TRP A 712 41.20 -53.18 -85.99
C TRP A 712 40.93 -54.21 -84.86
N PRO A 713 40.62 -55.47 -85.22
CA PRO A 713 39.98 -56.45 -84.34
C PRO A 713 40.93 -56.98 -83.26
N PRO A 714 40.41 -57.55 -82.15
CA PRO A 714 41.23 -58.03 -81.06
C PRO A 714 42.03 -59.28 -81.48
N SER A 715 43.27 -59.38 -81.01
CA SER A 715 44.16 -60.52 -81.27
C SER A 715 43.90 -61.68 -80.30
N GLU A 716 43.96 -62.94 -80.75
CA GLU A 716 44.01 -64.06 -79.80
C GLU A 716 45.36 -64.09 -79.06
N GLY A 717 45.30 -63.89 -77.74
CA GLY A 717 46.40 -64.14 -76.81
C GLY A 717 46.90 -62.89 -76.07
N GLU A 718 46.23 -62.58 -74.96
CA GLU A 718 46.61 -61.69 -73.84
C GLU A 718 46.56 -60.15 -73.99
N GLU A 719 46.02 -59.55 -72.92
CA GLU A 719 45.77 -58.11 -72.69
C GLU A 719 47.05 -57.34 -72.34
N PRO A 720 47.15 -56.06 -72.75
CA PRO A 720 47.06 -55.02 -71.72
C PRO A 720 46.20 -53.84 -72.15
N GLY A 721 45.34 -53.41 -71.22
CA GLY A 721 44.49 -52.24 -71.37
C GLY A 721 45.28 -50.98 -71.71
N THR A 722 44.86 -50.32 -72.79
CA THR A 722 45.17 -48.91 -73.03
C THR A 722 43.89 -48.20 -73.46
N SER A 723 43.46 -47.24 -72.64
CA SER A 723 42.38 -46.31 -72.95
C SER A 723 42.76 -45.54 -74.23
N TYR A 724 42.01 -45.73 -75.32
CA TYR A 724 42.29 -45.03 -76.57
C TYR A 724 41.91 -43.54 -76.48
N TRP A 725 42.91 -42.67 -76.56
CA TRP A 725 42.74 -41.23 -76.74
C TRP A 725 42.60 -40.97 -78.25
N ILE A 726 41.38 -40.81 -78.74
CA ILE A 726 41.12 -40.57 -80.17
C ILE A 726 41.14 -39.07 -80.45
N ARG A 727 42.09 -38.63 -81.29
CA ARG A 727 42.14 -37.24 -81.75
C ARG A 727 41.14 -37.07 -82.88
N LEU A 728 40.06 -36.33 -82.63
CA LEU A 728 39.12 -36.01 -83.68
C LEU A 728 39.61 -34.81 -84.49
N GLU A 729 39.34 -34.78 -85.80
CA GLU A 729 39.64 -33.62 -86.63
C GLU A 729 38.53 -32.55 -86.55
N GLN A 730 37.32 -32.96 -86.16
CA GLN A 730 36.13 -32.13 -86.00
C GLN A 730 35.42 -32.47 -84.70
N HIS A 731 34.69 -31.50 -84.16
CA HIS A 731 33.91 -31.68 -82.94
C HIS A 731 32.93 -32.85 -83.11
N PRO A 732 32.69 -33.69 -82.08
CA PRO A 732 31.73 -34.80 -82.17
C PRO A 732 30.35 -34.39 -82.70
N THR A 733 29.97 -33.12 -82.50
CA THR A 733 28.71 -32.53 -82.97
C THR A 733 28.83 -31.58 -84.18
N GLY A 734 30.00 -31.49 -84.83
CA GLY A 734 30.18 -30.79 -86.11
C GLY A 734 30.50 -29.28 -86.08
N TYR A 735 30.72 -28.66 -84.92
CA TYR A 735 30.93 -27.20 -84.78
C TYR A 735 32.36 -26.67 -85.06
N GLY A 736 33.11 -27.32 -85.96
CA GLY A 736 34.45 -26.86 -86.36
C GLY A 736 35.62 -27.48 -85.55
N PRO A 737 36.83 -26.88 -85.60
CA PRO A 737 38.06 -27.51 -85.12
C PRO A 737 38.12 -27.61 -83.59
N VAL A 738 38.58 -28.76 -83.09
CA VAL A 738 38.53 -29.18 -81.68
C VAL A 738 39.73 -28.75 -80.83
N THR A 739 40.37 -27.66 -81.22
CA THR A 739 41.52 -27.09 -80.49
C THR A 739 41.11 -26.29 -79.26
N GLN A 740 39.82 -25.99 -79.13
CA GLN A 740 39.23 -25.18 -78.06
C GLN A 740 38.06 -25.92 -77.39
N ARG A 741 37.79 -25.59 -76.13
CA ARG A 741 36.64 -26.11 -75.37
C ARG A 741 35.35 -25.61 -76.02
N THR A 742 34.64 -26.49 -76.72
CA THR A 742 33.44 -26.15 -77.49
C THR A 742 32.23 -26.82 -76.84
N VAL A 743 31.15 -26.07 -76.59
CA VAL A 743 29.94 -26.60 -75.95
C VAL A 743 29.26 -27.61 -76.89
N CYS A 744 28.91 -28.78 -76.34
CA CYS A 744 28.22 -29.85 -77.05
C CYS A 744 26.76 -29.48 -77.37
N THR A 745 26.17 -30.06 -78.41
CA THR A 745 24.73 -29.87 -78.72
C THR A 745 23.87 -30.62 -77.70
N PRO A 746 22.80 -30.00 -77.16
CA PRO A 746 21.81 -30.72 -76.34
C PRO A 746 21.20 -31.92 -77.06
N GLY A 747 21.14 -33.07 -76.40
CA GLY A 747 20.45 -34.27 -76.90
C GLY A 747 21.17 -35.08 -77.98
N VAL A 748 22.43 -34.74 -78.32
CA VAL A 748 23.27 -35.59 -79.16
C VAL A 748 24.01 -36.58 -78.26
N ARG A 749 23.60 -37.85 -78.31
CA ARG A 749 24.25 -38.94 -77.56
C ARG A 749 25.65 -39.21 -78.11
N HIS A 750 26.66 -39.10 -77.26
CA HIS A 750 28.02 -39.52 -77.60
C HIS A 750 28.26 -40.94 -77.09
N ALA A 751 28.83 -41.80 -77.94
CA ALA A 751 29.14 -43.16 -77.58
C ALA A 751 30.56 -43.24 -76.97
N HIS A 752 30.65 -43.69 -75.72
CA HIS A 752 31.92 -44.04 -75.09
C HIS A 752 31.91 -45.52 -74.69
N TYR A 753 33.03 -46.21 -74.97
CA TYR A 753 33.21 -47.60 -74.56
C TYR A 753 33.89 -47.65 -73.19
N ASN A 754 33.12 -47.89 -72.14
CA ASN A 754 33.64 -48.17 -70.80
C ASN A 754 33.78 -49.68 -70.62
N TRP A 755 35.00 -50.18 -70.45
CA TRP A 755 35.27 -51.62 -70.36
C TRP A 755 34.73 -52.28 -69.07
N LEU A 756 34.48 -51.51 -68.00
CA LEU A 756 34.02 -52.05 -66.72
C LEU A 756 32.50 -52.25 -66.63
N ALA A 757 31.71 -51.68 -67.55
CA ALA A 757 30.24 -51.69 -67.45
C ALA A 757 29.49 -51.94 -68.78
N GLY A 758 30.19 -52.11 -69.90
CA GLY A 758 29.55 -52.04 -71.23
C GLY A 758 29.23 -50.58 -71.61
N THR A 759 28.71 -50.35 -72.82
CA THR A 759 28.45 -49.02 -73.40
C THR A 759 27.71 -48.10 -72.41
N ALA A 760 28.37 -47.04 -71.99
CA ALA A 760 27.75 -45.97 -71.20
C ALA A 760 27.41 -44.82 -72.16
N TRP A 761 26.12 -44.51 -72.23
CA TRP A 761 25.61 -43.37 -72.97
C TRP A 761 25.62 -42.16 -72.05
N HIS A 762 26.27 -41.07 -72.45
CA HIS A 762 26.12 -39.77 -71.81
C HIS A 762 25.27 -38.88 -72.71
N ASP A 763 24.20 -38.34 -72.14
CA ASP A 763 23.37 -37.34 -72.80
C ASP A 763 24.10 -35.99 -72.67
N GLY A 764 24.69 -35.52 -73.78
CA GLY A 764 25.25 -34.17 -73.85
C GLY A 764 24.18 -33.12 -73.55
N ASN A 765 24.61 -32.06 -72.85
CA ASN A 765 23.79 -31.07 -72.13
C ASN A 765 22.48 -31.63 -71.56
N SER A 766 22.45 -31.91 -70.26
CA SER A 766 21.28 -32.46 -69.58
C SER A 766 20.54 -31.40 -68.75
N TYR A 767 19.23 -31.57 -68.60
CA TYR A 767 18.43 -30.80 -67.66
C TYR A 767 18.18 -31.66 -66.43
N SER A 768 18.69 -31.23 -65.28
CA SER A 768 18.49 -31.90 -64.00
C SER A 768 17.65 -30.99 -63.10
N PRO A 769 16.32 -31.14 -63.09
CA PRO A 769 15.51 -30.37 -62.16
C PRO A 769 15.88 -30.74 -60.72
N TYR A 770 15.89 -29.74 -59.87
CA TYR A 770 16.10 -29.90 -58.43
C TYR A 770 15.30 -28.82 -57.70
N ASP A 771 15.12 -28.96 -56.39
CA ASP A 771 14.30 -28.05 -55.59
C ASP A 771 14.75 -26.60 -55.78
N CYS A 772 13.80 -25.73 -56.14
CA CYS A 772 13.99 -24.30 -56.43
C CYS A 772 14.83 -23.97 -57.68
N GLY A 773 15.23 -24.97 -58.48
CA GLY A 773 16.02 -24.81 -59.69
C GLY A 773 15.36 -23.90 -60.73
N ASP A 774 14.02 -23.85 -60.79
CA ASP A 774 13.25 -23.01 -61.72
C ASP A 774 13.61 -21.52 -61.62
N ALA A 775 14.01 -21.01 -60.44
CA ALA A 775 14.46 -19.61 -60.28
C ALA A 775 15.82 -19.33 -60.96
N ALA A 776 16.59 -20.39 -61.24
CA ALA A 776 17.80 -20.36 -62.04
C ALA A 776 17.59 -20.87 -63.47
N ASP A 777 16.37 -21.28 -63.81
CA ASP A 777 15.96 -21.68 -65.15
C ASP A 777 15.40 -20.47 -65.95
N GLU A 778 16.19 -19.39 -66.03
CA GLU A 778 15.91 -18.28 -66.95
C GLU A 778 17.19 -17.63 -67.53
N GLY A 779 17.15 -17.28 -68.82
CA GLY A 779 18.24 -16.59 -69.53
C GLY A 779 18.56 -17.23 -70.90
N PRO A 780 19.52 -16.67 -71.67
CA PRO A 780 19.99 -17.33 -72.88
C PRO A 780 20.78 -18.60 -72.50
N TRP A 781 20.32 -19.76 -72.98
CA TRP A 781 20.97 -21.05 -72.80
C TRP A 781 22.23 -21.16 -73.66
N LEU A 782 23.25 -21.86 -73.17
CA LEU A 782 24.45 -22.10 -73.97
C LEU A 782 24.08 -22.97 -75.16
N SER A 783 24.39 -22.49 -76.36
CA SER A 783 24.12 -23.19 -77.61
C SER A 783 25.32 -24.04 -78.03
N GLY A 784 25.04 -25.16 -78.71
CA GLY A 784 26.09 -26.02 -79.25
C GLY A 784 26.99 -25.24 -80.21
N GLY A 785 28.30 -25.38 -80.05
CA GLY A 785 29.30 -24.68 -80.87
C GLY A 785 29.84 -23.38 -80.26
N GLU A 786 29.30 -22.95 -79.12
CA GLU A 786 29.87 -21.84 -78.37
C GLU A 786 31.23 -22.21 -77.76
N HIS A 787 32.16 -21.27 -77.75
CA HIS A 787 33.47 -21.46 -77.14
C HIS A 787 33.37 -21.27 -75.61
N ALA A 788 33.35 -22.38 -74.87
CA ALA A 788 33.14 -22.42 -73.42
C ALA A 788 34.14 -21.54 -72.66
N THR A 789 35.42 -21.53 -73.06
CA THR A 789 36.44 -20.73 -72.35
C THR A 789 36.20 -19.22 -72.49
N SER A 790 35.63 -18.75 -73.61
CA SER A 790 35.28 -17.33 -73.76
C SER A 790 34.02 -16.93 -73.00
N LEU A 791 33.23 -17.91 -72.55
CA LEU A 791 32.05 -17.71 -71.71
C LEU A 791 32.40 -17.75 -70.22
N ALA A 792 33.60 -18.23 -69.85
CA ALA A 792 34.04 -18.30 -68.47
C ALA A 792 34.22 -16.89 -67.90
N TYR A 793 33.47 -16.57 -66.86
CA TYR A 793 33.61 -15.33 -66.11
C TYR A 793 33.26 -15.55 -64.65
N SER A 794 33.70 -14.62 -63.81
CA SER A 794 33.25 -14.51 -62.43
C SER A 794 33.05 -13.03 -62.12
N VAL A 795 31.83 -12.64 -61.78
CA VAL A 795 31.47 -11.29 -61.36
C VAL A 795 31.68 -11.21 -59.85
N PRO A 796 32.66 -10.43 -59.37
CA PRO A 796 32.89 -10.24 -57.94
C PRO A 796 31.60 -9.83 -57.22
N GLU A 797 31.46 -10.22 -55.96
CA GLU A 797 30.36 -9.78 -55.12
C GLU A 797 30.42 -8.27 -54.90
N PRO A 798 29.36 -7.51 -55.26
CA PRO A 798 29.25 -6.14 -54.81
C PRO A 798 29.26 -6.08 -53.28
N PRO A 799 29.81 -5.02 -52.66
CA PRO A 799 29.73 -4.87 -51.22
C PRO A 799 28.27 -4.82 -50.79
N LEU A 800 27.91 -5.66 -49.82
CA LEU A 800 26.58 -5.67 -49.24
C LEU A 800 26.32 -4.36 -48.49
N PRO A 801 25.07 -3.85 -48.50
CA PRO A 801 24.70 -2.75 -47.63
C PRO A 801 25.00 -3.10 -46.17
N VAL A 802 25.48 -2.12 -45.41
CA VAL A 802 25.78 -2.31 -43.98
C VAL A 802 24.50 -2.76 -43.26
N PRO A 803 24.55 -3.83 -42.45
CA PRO A 803 23.41 -4.24 -41.65
C PRO A 803 22.92 -3.09 -40.77
N VAL A 804 21.61 -2.88 -40.75
CA VAL A 804 20.98 -1.87 -39.91
C VAL A 804 20.38 -2.56 -38.69
N ARG A 805 20.76 -2.11 -37.50
CA ARG A 805 20.15 -2.54 -36.24
C ARG A 805 19.67 -1.31 -35.48
N GLU A 806 18.35 -1.15 -35.41
CA GLU A 806 17.68 -0.08 -34.68
C GLU A 806 17.07 -0.68 -33.41
N LEU A 807 17.44 -0.10 -32.26
CA LEU A 807 16.91 -0.48 -30.96
C LEU A 807 16.14 0.69 -30.37
N SER A 808 14.83 0.54 -30.22
CA SER A 808 14.07 1.40 -29.33
C SER A 808 14.30 0.92 -27.89
N PRO A 809 14.79 1.79 -26.99
CA PRO A 809 15.13 1.37 -25.64
C PRO A 809 13.87 0.84 -24.94
N PRO A 810 14.06 -0.07 -23.97
CA PRO A 810 12.97 -0.42 -23.09
C PRO A 810 12.50 0.82 -22.33
N GLY A 811 11.26 0.80 -21.87
CA GLY A 811 10.65 1.93 -21.20
C GLY A 811 9.46 1.48 -20.38
N GLY A 812 8.99 2.37 -19.51
CA GLY A 812 7.86 2.06 -18.66
C GLY A 812 7.50 3.20 -17.72
N GLU A 813 6.33 3.06 -17.12
CA GLU A 813 5.81 3.93 -16.10
C GLU A 813 5.70 3.16 -14.79
N TYR A 814 6.02 3.86 -13.71
CA TYR A 814 5.89 3.37 -12.36
C TYR A 814 5.27 4.43 -11.50
N GLU A 815 4.18 4.10 -10.81
CA GLU A 815 3.54 5.02 -9.87
C GLU A 815 3.25 4.34 -8.54
N VAL A 816 3.32 5.13 -7.48
CA VAL A 816 2.88 4.74 -6.13
C VAL A 816 1.79 5.69 -5.69
N TRP A 817 0.69 5.11 -5.25
CA TRP A 817 -0.47 5.81 -4.72
C TRP A 817 -0.67 5.43 -3.25
N TRP A 818 -0.81 6.42 -2.38
CA TRP A 818 -1.27 6.25 -1.00
C TRP A 818 -2.77 6.50 -0.95
N ILE A 819 -3.52 5.49 -0.53
CA ILE A 819 -4.97 5.53 -0.36
C ILE A 819 -5.22 5.45 1.13
N SER A 820 -5.92 6.43 1.68
CA SER A 820 -6.18 6.51 3.11
C SER A 820 -7.60 6.98 3.38
N SER A 821 -8.06 6.64 4.58
CA SER A 821 -9.30 7.11 5.17
C SER A 821 -9.23 8.55 5.71
N SER A 822 -8.07 9.21 5.56
CA SER A 822 -7.95 10.65 5.78
C SER A 822 -8.82 11.46 4.81
N THR A 823 -9.08 12.72 5.12
CA THR A 823 -9.79 13.65 4.23
C THR A 823 -9.06 13.93 2.92
N LEU A 824 -7.78 13.58 2.82
CA LEU A 824 -7.00 13.69 1.59
C LEU A 824 -7.33 12.58 0.59
N GLY A 825 -7.93 11.47 1.04
CA GLY A 825 -8.34 10.34 0.21
C GLY A 825 -7.15 9.65 -0.47
N GLN A 826 -6.85 10.04 -1.70
CA GLN A 826 -5.85 9.41 -2.55
C GLN A 826 -4.76 10.41 -2.95
N ILE A 827 -3.50 10.04 -2.79
CA ILE A 827 -2.34 10.86 -3.16
C ILE A 827 -1.35 10.01 -3.97
N ARG A 828 -0.95 10.48 -5.15
CA ARG A 828 0.22 9.93 -5.86
C ARG A 828 1.49 10.39 -5.15
N THR A 829 2.19 9.46 -4.52
CA THR A 829 3.37 9.74 -3.68
C THR A 829 4.68 9.66 -4.46
N HIS A 830 4.68 8.90 -5.57
CA HIS A 830 5.85 8.73 -6.42
C HIS A 830 5.44 8.44 -7.86
N ARG A 831 6.24 8.95 -8.81
CA ARG A 831 6.15 8.63 -10.24
C ARG A 831 7.56 8.62 -10.80
N GLU A 832 7.84 7.60 -11.60
CA GLU A 832 9.11 7.44 -12.30
C GLU A 832 8.85 6.85 -13.69
N GLU A 833 9.65 7.25 -14.67
CA GLU A 833 9.61 6.75 -16.04
C GLU A 833 11.00 6.18 -16.38
N GLY A 834 11.09 4.99 -16.97
CA GLY A 834 12.36 4.37 -17.34
C GLY A 834 12.48 2.87 -17.09
N LEU A 835 13.70 2.42 -16.77
CA LEU A 835 14.15 1.02 -16.91
C LEU A 835 14.33 0.23 -15.60
N GLY A 836 14.11 0.82 -14.44
CA GLY A 836 14.49 0.20 -13.16
C GLY A 836 13.54 0.51 -12.03
N PHE A 837 12.72 -0.48 -11.62
CA PHE A 837 11.82 -0.37 -10.48
C PHE A 837 12.00 -1.58 -9.55
N GLY A 838 12.98 -1.51 -8.65
CA GLY A 838 13.49 -2.69 -7.93
C GLY A 838 12.75 -3.07 -6.64
N LEU A 839 12.40 -2.10 -5.78
CA LEU A 839 12.07 -2.41 -4.38
C LEU A 839 10.69 -3.04 -4.14
N TRP A 840 9.68 -2.75 -4.97
CA TRP A 840 8.31 -3.27 -4.75
C TRP A 840 8.10 -4.71 -5.18
N ALA A 841 8.99 -5.23 -6.02
CA ALA A 841 9.02 -6.64 -6.38
C ALA A 841 9.74 -7.50 -5.34
N THR A 842 10.54 -6.90 -4.45
CA THR A 842 11.38 -7.66 -3.52
C THR A 842 10.66 -7.95 -2.21
N PRO A 843 10.61 -9.21 -1.71
CA PRO A 843 10.04 -9.53 -0.41
C PRO A 843 10.78 -8.86 0.75
N SER A 844 10.09 -8.75 1.88
CA SER A 844 10.60 -8.24 3.15
C SER A 844 10.22 -9.22 4.26
N PRO A 845 11.20 -9.76 5.02
CA PRO A 845 12.63 -9.71 4.71
C PRO A 845 12.96 -10.44 3.40
N THR A 846 14.00 -10.01 2.70
CA THR A 846 14.51 -10.74 1.52
C THR A 846 15.10 -12.08 1.95
N VAL A 847 14.87 -13.15 1.18
CA VAL A 847 15.39 -14.50 1.51
C VAL A 847 16.92 -14.54 1.59
N ASP A 848 17.61 -13.90 0.64
CA ASP A 848 19.07 -14.02 0.50
C ASP A 848 19.84 -13.01 1.36
N THR A 849 19.36 -11.76 1.43
CA THR A 849 20.09 -10.65 2.07
C THR A 849 19.53 -10.21 3.42
N ASN A 850 18.40 -10.79 3.85
CA ASN A 850 17.64 -10.35 5.03
C ASN A 850 17.34 -8.84 5.09
N LEU A 851 17.30 -8.16 3.95
CA LEU A 851 16.94 -6.74 3.86
C LEU A 851 15.46 -6.57 4.18
N THR A 852 15.17 -5.62 5.06
CA THR A 852 13.83 -5.31 5.51
C THR A 852 13.31 -4.03 4.84
N GLN A 853 11.99 -3.91 4.76
CA GLN A 853 11.31 -2.78 4.17
C GLN A 853 10.41 -2.08 5.18
N TYR A 854 10.27 -0.77 5.01
CA TYR A 854 9.53 0.10 5.90
C TYR A 854 8.82 1.19 5.10
N ILE A 855 7.57 1.46 5.47
CA ILE A 855 6.83 2.64 5.06
C ILE A 855 5.82 2.97 6.17
N GLU A 856 5.59 4.24 6.42
CA GLU A 856 4.70 4.69 7.49
C GLU A 856 3.76 5.80 6.99
N ALA A 857 2.61 5.90 7.64
CA ALA A 857 1.65 6.97 7.43
C ALA A 857 0.90 7.26 8.73
N THR A 858 0.46 8.51 8.88
CA THR A 858 -0.42 8.94 9.99
C THR A 858 -1.02 10.29 9.68
N TYR A 859 -2.20 10.59 10.21
CA TYR A 859 -2.93 11.81 9.93
C TYR A 859 -3.84 12.21 11.09
N ASN A 860 -4.34 13.44 11.06
CA ASN A 860 -5.27 13.97 12.06
C ASN A 860 -6.65 13.32 11.96
N CYS A 861 -7.16 12.78 13.06
CA CYS A 861 -8.32 11.90 13.11
C CYS A 861 -9.60 12.51 13.68
N LEU A 862 -9.54 13.72 14.26
CA LEU A 862 -10.65 14.28 15.04
C LEU A 862 -11.01 15.73 14.69
N GLY A 863 -10.02 16.60 14.52
CA GLY A 863 -10.25 18.03 14.23
C GLY A 863 -10.47 18.31 12.75
N GLU A 864 -10.62 19.59 12.39
CA GLU A 864 -10.89 20.00 11.00
C GLU A 864 -9.66 20.05 10.11
N ALA A 865 -8.46 19.99 10.69
CA ALA A 865 -7.26 20.23 9.92
C ALA A 865 -6.86 18.99 9.09
N THR A 866 -6.76 19.16 7.78
CA THR A 866 -6.47 18.09 6.81
C THR A 866 -4.98 17.73 6.77
N SER A 867 -4.39 17.40 7.94
CA SER A 867 -2.96 17.14 8.08
C SER A 867 -2.60 15.66 8.08
N ALA A 868 -1.58 15.31 7.30
CA ALA A 868 -1.07 13.96 7.17
C ALA A 868 0.44 13.96 6.97
N ARG A 869 1.08 12.88 7.42
CA ARG A 869 2.45 12.51 7.09
C ARG A 869 2.44 11.12 6.47
N TYR A 870 3.08 10.96 5.32
CA TYR A 870 3.10 9.70 4.57
C TYR A 870 4.47 9.49 3.91
N GLY A 871 4.89 8.23 3.79
CA GLY A 871 6.07 7.83 3.04
C GLY A 871 5.90 8.08 1.54
N LEU A 872 6.98 8.46 0.85
CA LEU A 872 6.94 8.66 -0.60
C LEU A 872 7.00 7.32 -1.34
N ASN A 873 7.82 6.41 -0.83
CA ASN A 873 8.11 5.11 -1.42
C ASN A 873 8.63 4.14 -0.33
N LEU A 874 8.68 2.83 -0.58
CA LEU A 874 9.30 1.85 0.34
C LEU A 874 10.75 2.25 0.63
N ASN A 875 11.11 2.33 1.92
CA ASN A 875 12.42 2.81 2.38
C ASN A 875 12.82 4.21 1.86
N GLY A 876 11.86 4.96 1.32
CA GLY A 876 12.06 6.32 0.84
C GLY A 876 11.89 7.37 1.95
N GLY A 877 11.99 8.64 1.56
CA GLY A 877 11.65 9.76 2.45
C GLY A 877 10.15 9.82 2.77
N SER A 878 9.77 10.76 3.63
CA SER A 878 8.35 11.05 3.92
C SER A 878 8.03 12.51 3.62
N ARG A 879 6.74 12.81 3.45
CA ARG A 879 6.23 14.16 3.26
C ARG A 879 5.13 14.44 4.27
N ALA A 880 5.03 15.69 4.70
CA ALA A 880 3.91 16.19 5.48
C ALA A 880 3.08 17.16 4.63
N VAL A 881 1.77 17.08 4.73
CA VAL A 881 0.82 17.96 4.05
C VAL A 881 -0.26 18.41 5.03
N GLY A 882 -0.89 19.55 4.75
CA GLY A 882 -1.95 20.11 5.60
C GLY A 882 -1.43 20.86 6.83
N VAL A 883 -2.35 21.42 7.62
CA VAL A 883 -2.04 22.25 8.80
C VAL A 883 -2.29 21.44 10.07
N PRO A 884 -1.40 21.47 11.07
CA PRO A 884 -0.16 22.23 11.11
C PRO A 884 0.95 21.57 10.28
N GLN A 885 1.75 22.40 9.61
CA GLN A 885 2.99 22.00 8.97
C GLN A 885 4.14 22.79 9.61
N TYR A 886 4.96 22.11 10.39
CA TYR A 886 6.09 22.68 11.10
C TYR A 886 7.42 22.15 10.55
N PRO A 887 8.51 22.94 10.62
CA PRO A 887 9.82 22.50 10.16
C PRO A 887 10.27 21.18 10.79
N GLY A 888 10.65 20.23 9.92
CA GLY A 888 11.18 18.93 10.32
C GLY A 888 10.14 17.92 10.79
N MET A 889 8.85 18.08 10.47
CA MET A 889 7.85 17.00 10.64
C MET A 889 8.12 15.79 9.72
N GLU A 890 8.84 15.98 8.61
CA GLU A 890 9.13 14.94 7.61
C GLU A 890 10.30 14.05 8.00
N SER A 891 11.17 14.50 8.91
CA SER A 891 12.40 13.78 9.25
C SER A 891 12.21 12.69 10.29
N ARG A 892 11.08 12.68 11.00
CA ARG A 892 10.85 11.78 12.14
C ARG A 892 9.37 11.39 12.28
N PRO A 893 9.08 10.27 12.95
CA PRO A 893 7.71 9.84 13.20
C PRO A 893 6.91 10.91 13.95
N LEU A 894 5.65 11.08 13.54
CA LEU A 894 4.76 12.16 13.98
C LEU A 894 3.51 11.60 14.64
N THR A 895 3.07 12.19 15.75
CA THR A 895 1.83 11.81 16.45
C THR A 895 0.94 13.02 16.66
N TYR A 896 -0.28 12.98 16.13
CA TYR A 896 -1.33 13.96 16.39
C TYR A 896 -2.01 13.64 17.72
N ILE A 897 -2.22 14.66 18.57
CA ILE A 897 -2.87 14.51 19.88
C ILE A 897 -3.89 15.62 20.13
N GLY A 898 -4.89 15.36 20.97
CA GLY A 898 -5.97 16.31 21.25
C GLY A 898 -6.88 16.53 20.03
N VAL A 899 -7.15 17.80 19.71
CA VAL A 899 -8.08 18.21 18.64
C VAL A 899 -7.40 19.24 17.74
N ILE A 900 -7.12 18.93 16.48
CA ILE A 900 -6.27 19.79 15.64
C ILE A 900 -7.07 20.37 14.48
N ASP A 901 -7.59 21.58 14.47
CA ASP A 901 -8.05 22.50 15.52
C ASP A 901 -9.57 22.55 15.35
N GLY A 902 -10.37 22.37 16.41
CA GLY A 902 -11.83 22.29 16.30
C GLY A 902 -12.47 23.66 16.01
N GLY A 903 -13.29 23.77 14.95
CA GLY A 903 -14.15 24.92 14.61
C GLY A 903 -13.48 26.24 14.25
#